data_AF-A0A1G4KFR6-F1
#
_entry.id   AF-A0A1G4KFR6-F1
#
_cell.length_a   1.000
_cell.length_b   1.000
_cell.length_c   1.000
_cell.angle_alpha   90.00
_cell.angle_beta   90.00
_cell.angle_gamma   90.00
#
_symmetry.space_group_name_H-M   'P 1'
#
loop_
_entity.id
_entity.type
_entity.pdbx_description
1 polymer ?
#
loop_
_entity_poly.entity_id
_entity_poly.type
_entity_poly.pdbx_seq_one_letter_code
_entity_poly.pdbx_strand_id
1 'polypeptide(L)'
;MKSLPRQAWLGKFPASSCTKLRRTFSARNINARNDKQTDTNPPIQVFEKNITKDALEGLIRNHWNLYKTNKVHCATKNTISPISKIITETARADTSKHFKTSRTYRSFLRWELLRNITNSTKLPALLALLKKSDDLLFDLYHTDDKPYLIDSLITNCLKYNDIANAVNLYIWYYTNIASTVPDLNIAASMINAIAFSSPYTDRVSLQSFLLIMNFLSQRKVNFRLTEQNATQICGKAMSQLNSTLNKDVLNIVLDVPFDEDNTVRNLQIRTSYSLIKEDFKRNNPAGVLYQWKSVQNHYKSMTNHDSRILYQVIKLFTKQRSYRIHCRQIIKKLEPEYYVNNALLLPSLINFATKTNNLPLASKIMSDITKYSNAKTQSCNLTSRLTLSTLLRLHLHFKDSSGVERILKQIRSTNSDISGSDYQAIVLHLLKTDTDEDLLKAVALAKSVKGKQCFPSIATIVNKLAGTYKQAKNPNSIRDRSIIQNLLNTADVIDPRHMDKLWDIVASVYTKTLTTYRKKTITQMLQKGNKVAHKTESSADLLKYLFIKSCNRPACESTADPFNTPNTNDINLKLTKNNKLVILRTIAKEARFVNKLHLLRWCVTEMIKAGMPLYEVELEWNVMEKHQMRRCSFTDRHSITHNLKEHGIKNFKSVIQTN
;
A
#
# COMPACT_ATOMS: atom_id res chain seq x y z
N MET A 1 -15.29 25.12 -36.66
CA MET A 1 -13.90 25.62 -36.64
C MET A 1 -13.76 26.64 -35.52
N LYS A 2 -13.11 26.27 -34.41
CA LYS A 2 -12.62 27.18 -33.36
C LYS A 2 -11.64 26.40 -32.46
N SER A 3 -10.59 27.10 -32.07
CA SER A 3 -9.31 26.67 -31.52
C SER A 3 -9.37 26.11 -30.08
N LEU A 4 -8.51 25.13 -29.81
CA LEU A 4 -8.22 24.56 -28.48
C LEU A 4 -7.04 25.30 -27.83
N PRO A 5 -7.08 25.66 -26.54
CA PRO A 5 -5.90 26.10 -25.81
C PRO A 5 -5.20 24.96 -25.09
N ARG A 6 -3.87 24.94 -25.23
CA ARG A 6 -2.88 24.20 -24.43
C ARG A 6 -2.84 24.76 -23.00
N GLN A 7 -2.96 23.91 -21.98
CA GLN A 7 -2.34 24.10 -20.67
C GLN A 7 -2.37 22.78 -19.88
N ALA A 8 -1.19 22.18 -19.63
CA ALA A 8 -1.02 20.99 -18.81
C ALA A 8 0.10 21.22 -17.76
N TRP A 9 -0.34 21.49 -16.52
CA TRP A 9 0.06 20.85 -15.26
C TRP A 9 1.53 20.45 -15.02
N LEU A 10 2.15 21.11 -14.02
CA LEU A 10 3.37 20.66 -13.33
C LEU A 10 3.05 20.42 -11.83
N GLY A 11 3.16 19.15 -11.41
CA GLY A 11 3.00 18.72 -10.02
C GLY A 11 4.21 19.10 -9.15
N LYS A 12 3.93 19.73 -8.00
CA LYS A 12 4.88 20.06 -6.93
C LYS A 12 5.17 18.81 -6.07
N PHE A 13 6.44 18.51 -5.80
CA PHE A 13 6.86 17.61 -4.72
C PHE A 13 7.04 18.40 -3.40
N PRO A 14 6.66 17.87 -2.22
CA PRO A 14 6.82 18.59 -0.96
C PRO A 14 8.23 18.40 -0.37
N ALA A 15 8.82 19.51 0.08
CA ALA A 15 10.05 19.54 0.87
C ALA A 15 9.74 19.19 2.34
N SER A 16 10.49 18.24 2.89
CA SER A 16 10.50 17.91 4.31
C SER A 16 11.22 19.00 5.11
N SER A 17 10.52 19.50 6.12
CA SER A 17 10.96 20.36 7.21
C SER A 17 12.09 19.70 8.02
N CYS A 18 13.20 20.42 8.21
CA CYS A 18 14.17 20.11 9.25
C CYS A 18 14.45 21.39 10.05
N THR A 19 13.92 21.39 11.26
CA THR A 19 14.04 22.42 12.30
C THR A 19 15.49 22.49 12.79
N LYS A 20 16.07 23.70 12.76
CA LYS A 20 17.37 24.04 13.33
C LYS A 20 17.29 23.98 14.86
N LEU A 21 18.11 23.14 15.49
CA LEU A 21 18.49 23.29 16.90
C LEU A 21 19.87 23.94 16.97
N ARG A 22 19.89 25.15 17.54
CA ARG A 22 21.09 25.90 17.94
C ARG A 22 21.88 25.09 18.99
N ARG A 23 23.20 24.98 18.81
CA ARG A 23 24.15 24.96 19.93
C ARG A 23 25.35 25.83 19.59
N THR A 24 25.47 26.90 20.38
CA THR A 24 26.62 27.75 20.61
C THR A 24 27.71 26.99 21.35
N PHE A 25 28.98 27.20 21.02
CA PHE A 25 30.06 27.16 22.00
C PHE A 25 31.15 28.17 21.62
N SER A 26 31.46 29.02 22.60
CA SER A 26 32.44 30.10 22.58
C SER A 26 33.86 29.56 22.82
N ALA A 27 34.84 30.10 22.09
CA ALA A 27 35.93 30.95 22.56
C ALA A 27 36.93 30.32 23.55
N ARG A 28 38.21 30.33 23.18
CA ARG A 28 39.28 30.88 24.03
C ARG A 28 40.55 31.21 23.21
N ASN A 29 40.95 32.48 23.36
CA ASN A 29 42.26 33.06 23.06
C ASN A 29 43.39 32.38 23.85
N ILE A 30 44.64 32.59 23.40
CA ILE A 30 45.69 33.26 24.19
C ILE A 30 46.99 33.48 23.35
N ASN A 31 47.40 34.75 23.32
CA ASN A 31 48.73 35.41 23.26
C ASN A 31 49.72 35.08 22.12
N ALA A 32 50.18 36.02 21.28
CA ALA A 32 50.84 37.33 21.48
C ALA A 32 52.34 37.24 21.83
N ARG A 33 53.20 37.59 20.87
CA ARG A 33 54.33 38.54 21.04
C ARG A 33 54.98 38.94 19.71
N ASN A 34 55.40 40.20 19.68
CA ASN A 34 55.99 40.98 18.60
C ASN A 34 57.38 40.48 18.17
N ASP A 35 57.77 40.71 16.91
CA ASP A 35 58.79 41.74 16.60
C ASP A 35 59.07 41.93 15.09
N LYS A 36 59.15 43.22 14.74
CA LYS A 36 59.99 43.91 13.73
C LYS A 36 59.89 43.58 12.24
N GLN A 37 59.55 44.66 11.51
CA GLN A 37 59.72 44.90 10.07
C GLN A 37 61.17 44.68 9.61
N THR A 38 61.31 44.02 8.47
CA THR A 38 62.23 44.44 7.39
C THR A 38 61.61 44.07 6.06
N ASP A 39 61.43 45.10 5.22
CA ASP A 39 60.99 45.01 3.84
C ASP A 39 61.98 44.23 2.98
N THR A 40 61.53 43.09 2.45
CA THR A 40 62.02 42.53 1.19
C THR A 40 60.85 41.79 0.55
N ASN A 41 60.37 42.28 -0.59
CA ASN A 41 59.35 41.64 -1.42
C ASN A 41 59.72 40.16 -1.69
N PRO A 42 58.95 39.17 -1.19
CA PRO A 42 59.08 37.81 -1.69
C PRO A 42 58.22 37.68 -2.96
N PRO A 43 58.62 36.80 -3.89
CA PRO A 43 57.88 36.59 -5.14
C PRO A 43 56.46 36.16 -4.81
N ILE A 44 55.51 36.61 -5.62
CA ILE A 44 54.11 36.18 -5.59
C ILE A 44 54.10 34.65 -5.79
N GLN A 45 54.15 33.89 -4.70
CA GLN A 45 53.72 32.50 -4.70
C GLN A 45 52.21 32.55 -4.85
N VAL A 46 51.75 32.30 -6.08
CA VAL A 46 50.38 31.92 -6.35
C VAL A 46 50.14 30.61 -5.62
N PHE A 47 49.70 30.68 -4.36
CA PHE A 47 49.09 29.55 -3.68
C PHE A 47 47.82 29.21 -4.45
N GLU A 48 47.90 28.23 -5.35
CA GLU A 48 46.74 27.54 -5.90
C GLU A 48 46.01 26.87 -4.73
N LYS A 49 45.11 27.63 -4.07
CA LYS A 49 44.16 27.08 -3.11
C LYS A 49 43.22 26.17 -3.88
N ASN A 50 43.56 24.89 -3.91
CA ASN A 50 42.67 23.83 -4.35
C ASN A 50 41.33 23.96 -3.62
N ILE A 51 40.26 24.17 -4.38
CA ILE A 51 38.91 24.25 -3.83
C ILE A 51 38.57 22.92 -3.15
N THR A 52 38.06 23.00 -1.93
CA THR A 52 37.61 21.80 -1.22
C THR A 52 36.34 21.23 -1.86
N LYS A 53 36.15 19.91 -1.74
CA LYS A 53 34.94 19.23 -2.25
C LYS A 53 33.65 19.91 -1.77
N ASP A 54 33.59 20.29 -0.50
CA ASP A 54 32.40 20.91 0.09
C ASP A 54 32.11 22.31 -0.45
N ALA A 55 33.17 23.11 -0.72
CA ALA A 55 33.03 24.43 -1.33
C ALA A 55 32.48 24.32 -2.76
N LEU A 56 32.99 23.37 -3.55
CA LEU A 56 32.50 23.08 -4.90
C LEU A 56 31.03 22.61 -4.89
N GLU A 57 30.68 21.68 -3.98
CA GLU A 57 29.30 21.20 -3.84
C GLU A 57 28.35 22.29 -3.34
N GLY A 58 28.84 23.26 -2.55
CA GLY A 58 28.10 24.46 -2.17
C GLY A 58 27.77 25.34 -3.37
N LEU A 59 28.74 25.59 -4.24
CA LEU A 59 28.56 26.39 -5.47
C LEU A 59 27.59 25.73 -6.45
N ILE A 60 27.71 24.42 -6.65
CA ILE A 60 26.78 23.64 -7.50
C ILE A 60 25.35 23.71 -6.95
N ARG A 61 25.17 23.54 -5.63
CA ARG A 61 23.85 23.66 -4.99
C ARG A 61 23.25 25.05 -5.17
N ASN A 62 24.05 26.09 -4.96
CA ASN A 62 23.61 27.47 -5.17
C ASN A 62 23.20 27.73 -6.62
N HIS A 63 24.00 27.26 -7.57
CA HIS A 63 23.67 27.36 -9.00
C HIS A 63 22.34 26.67 -9.34
N TRP A 64 22.11 25.45 -8.87
CA TRP A 64 20.85 24.74 -9.12
C TRP A 64 19.65 25.35 -8.38
N ASN A 65 19.85 25.92 -7.19
CA ASN A 65 18.79 26.65 -6.49
C ASN A 65 18.38 27.90 -7.26
N LEU A 66 19.34 28.69 -7.76
CA LEU A 66 19.11 29.85 -8.62
C LEU A 66 18.37 29.46 -9.91
N TYR A 67 18.72 28.31 -10.50
CA TYR A 67 18.05 27.80 -11.70
C TYR A 67 16.59 27.39 -11.42
N LYS A 68 16.31 26.81 -10.23
CA LYS A 68 14.95 26.46 -9.82
C LYS A 68 14.08 27.69 -9.55
N THR A 69 14.64 28.76 -8.99
CA THR A 69 13.92 30.02 -8.72
C THR A 69 13.70 30.85 -9.98
N ASN A 70 14.64 30.83 -10.94
CA ASN A 70 14.57 31.65 -12.17
C ASN A 70 13.66 31.07 -13.27
N LYS A 71 12.99 29.94 -13.05
CA LYS A 71 11.85 29.52 -13.90
C LYS A 71 10.60 30.40 -13.72
N VAL A 72 10.61 31.36 -12.78
CA VAL A 72 9.46 32.22 -12.47
C VAL A 72 9.57 33.64 -13.02
N HIS A 73 10.75 34.18 -13.36
CA HIS A 73 10.84 35.52 -13.97
C HIS A 73 11.98 35.69 -14.97
N CYS A 74 11.69 36.55 -15.96
CA CYS A 74 12.44 36.77 -17.19
C CYS A 74 13.78 37.48 -16.99
N ALA A 75 14.54 37.49 -18.09
CA ALA A 75 15.91 37.96 -18.26
C ALA A 75 16.22 39.33 -17.65
N THR A 76 17.35 39.41 -16.93
CA THR A 76 18.17 40.62 -16.83
C THR A 76 19.66 40.28 -16.75
N LYS A 77 20.45 41.24 -17.22
CA LYS A 77 21.81 41.17 -17.77
C LYS A 77 22.91 41.05 -16.70
N ASN A 78 24.07 40.55 -17.14
CA ASN A 78 25.42 40.78 -16.59
C ASN A 78 25.70 40.44 -15.13
N THR A 79 25.42 39.20 -14.73
CA THR A 79 26.24 38.53 -13.71
C THR A 79 26.98 37.39 -14.40
N ILE A 80 28.28 37.27 -14.14
CA ILE A 80 29.11 36.12 -14.54
C ILE A 80 28.26 34.88 -14.28
N SER A 81 27.93 34.14 -15.34
CA SER A 81 27.07 32.96 -15.22
C SER A 81 27.61 32.10 -14.07
N PRO A 82 26.82 31.73 -13.06
CA PRO A 82 27.33 30.91 -11.95
C PRO A 82 28.03 29.63 -12.45
N ILE A 83 27.70 29.18 -13.67
CA ILE A 83 28.36 28.10 -14.40
C ILE A 83 29.79 28.46 -14.78
N SER A 84 30.09 29.66 -15.32
CA SER A 84 31.46 30.03 -15.68
C SER A 84 32.36 30.13 -14.46
N LYS A 85 31.83 30.57 -13.31
CA LYS A 85 32.58 30.51 -12.03
C LYS A 85 32.92 29.05 -11.66
N ILE A 86 31.96 28.14 -11.74
CA ILE A 86 32.20 26.70 -11.48
C ILE A 86 33.18 26.10 -12.49
N ILE A 87 33.07 26.42 -13.78
CA ILE A 87 33.97 25.95 -14.85
C ILE A 87 35.39 26.46 -14.60
N THR A 88 35.59 27.75 -14.33
CA THR A 88 36.90 28.35 -14.10
C THR A 88 37.54 27.81 -12.82
N GLU A 89 36.76 27.64 -11.76
CA GLU A 89 37.24 27.08 -10.49
C GLU A 89 37.58 25.59 -10.58
N THR A 90 36.86 24.83 -11.40
CA THR A 90 37.14 23.41 -11.61
C THR A 90 38.25 23.15 -12.61
N ALA A 91 38.44 24.04 -13.60
CA ALA A 91 39.58 24.01 -14.50
C ALA A 91 40.93 24.22 -13.78
N ARG A 92 40.90 24.90 -12.61
CA ARG A 92 42.07 25.15 -11.74
C ARG A 92 42.33 24.05 -10.70
N ALA A 93 41.38 23.13 -10.50
CA ALA A 93 41.50 22.04 -9.52
C ALA A 93 41.78 20.69 -10.22
N ASP A 94 42.23 19.68 -9.45
CA ASP A 94 42.35 18.30 -9.94
C ASP A 94 40.96 17.74 -10.29
N THR A 95 40.57 17.99 -11.52
CA THR A 95 39.26 17.69 -12.10
C THR A 95 38.98 16.19 -12.07
N SER A 96 40.01 15.36 -12.26
CA SER A 96 39.94 13.90 -12.19
C SER A 96 39.60 13.42 -10.77
N LYS A 97 40.27 13.98 -9.75
CA LYS A 97 40.00 13.64 -8.34
C LYS A 97 38.58 14.02 -7.92
N HIS A 98 38.10 15.21 -8.26
CA HIS A 98 36.73 15.62 -7.95
C HIS A 98 35.68 14.79 -8.69
N PHE A 99 35.94 14.45 -9.96
CA PHE A 99 35.06 13.60 -10.75
C PHE A 99 34.94 12.19 -10.17
N LYS A 100 36.06 11.56 -9.78
CA LYS A 100 36.06 10.22 -9.15
C LYS A 100 35.35 10.21 -7.79
N THR A 101 35.51 11.27 -6.99
CA THR A 101 35.08 11.29 -5.58
C THR A 101 33.74 12.00 -5.28
N SER A 102 33.19 12.81 -6.20
CA SER A 102 31.93 13.54 -5.98
C SER A 102 30.86 13.18 -7.01
N ARG A 103 29.83 12.47 -6.52
CA ARG A 103 28.60 12.18 -7.27
C ARG A 103 27.87 13.45 -7.72
N THR A 104 27.88 14.48 -6.87
CA THR A 104 27.25 15.77 -7.14
C THR A 104 27.92 16.47 -8.31
N TYR A 105 29.25 16.49 -8.34
CA TYR A 105 30.02 17.10 -9.42
C TYR A 105 29.85 16.37 -10.75
N ARG A 106 29.93 15.03 -10.77
CA ARG A 106 29.61 14.23 -11.96
C ARG A 106 28.21 14.52 -12.48
N SER A 107 27.24 14.58 -11.58
CA SER A 107 25.86 14.87 -11.95
C SER A 107 25.72 16.25 -12.57
N PHE A 108 26.34 17.27 -11.97
CA PHE A 108 26.39 18.62 -12.52
C PHE A 108 26.94 18.66 -13.96
N LEU A 109 28.13 18.10 -14.19
CA LEU A 109 28.75 18.12 -15.51
C LEU A 109 27.86 17.46 -16.57
N ARG A 110 27.32 16.27 -16.28
CA ARG A 110 26.44 15.54 -17.22
C ARG A 110 25.17 16.32 -17.56
N TRP A 111 24.54 16.96 -16.57
CA TRP A 111 23.34 17.77 -16.79
C TRP A 111 23.64 19.04 -17.59
N GLU A 112 24.78 19.70 -17.33
CA GLU A 112 25.15 20.90 -18.07
C GLU A 112 25.57 20.59 -19.50
N LEU A 113 26.25 19.47 -19.76
CA LEU A 113 26.52 18.98 -21.11
C LEU A 113 25.21 18.76 -21.88
N LEU A 114 24.27 18.04 -21.27
CA LEU A 114 22.99 17.73 -21.91
C LEU A 114 22.13 18.99 -22.18
N ARG A 115 22.13 19.97 -21.27
CA ARG A 115 21.40 21.24 -21.43
C ARG A 115 22.01 22.16 -22.47
N ASN A 116 23.33 22.12 -22.63
CA ASN A 116 24.06 22.95 -23.58
C ASN A 116 24.39 22.19 -24.88
N ILE A 117 23.74 21.05 -25.14
CA ILE A 117 23.95 20.21 -26.33
C ILE A 117 23.70 20.94 -27.66
N THR A 118 22.90 22.01 -27.66
CA THR A 118 22.65 22.87 -28.82
C THR A 118 23.45 24.17 -28.79
N ASN A 119 24.23 24.41 -27.73
CA ASN A 119 24.98 25.65 -27.54
C ASN A 119 26.46 25.46 -27.93
N SER A 120 26.77 25.87 -29.16
CA SER A 120 28.11 25.75 -29.76
C SER A 120 29.23 26.46 -28.99
N THR A 121 28.91 27.47 -28.17
CA THR A 121 29.92 28.25 -27.43
C THR A 121 30.33 27.62 -26.09
N LYS A 122 29.41 26.94 -25.40
CA LYS A 122 29.64 26.40 -24.04
C LYS A 122 29.95 24.91 -24.02
N LEU A 123 29.48 24.18 -25.02
CA LEU A 123 29.68 22.73 -25.12
C LEU A 123 31.17 22.34 -25.17
N PRO A 124 32.05 22.99 -25.96
CA PRO A 124 33.47 22.63 -26.02
C PRO A 124 34.19 22.80 -24.68
N ALA A 125 33.88 23.88 -23.94
CA ALA A 125 34.48 24.13 -22.62
C ALA A 125 34.07 23.08 -21.58
N LEU A 126 32.82 22.61 -21.63
CA LEU A 126 32.32 21.55 -20.76
C LEU A 126 32.90 20.17 -21.14
N LEU A 127 33.03 19.88 -22.44
CA LEU A 127 33.68 18.66 -22.94
C LEU A 127 35.17 18.61 -22.57
N ALA A 128 35.87 19.75 -22.59
CA ALA A 128 37.26 19.85 -22.15
C ALA A 128 37.46 19.47 -20.67
N LEU A 129 36.53 19.87 -19.79
CA LEU A 129 36.55 19.48 -18.38
C LEU A 129 36.30 17.98 -18.19
N LEU A 130 35.44 17.40 -19.04
CA LEU A 130 35.14 15.97 -19.03
C LEU A 130 36.34 15.13 -19.52
N LYS A 131 37.01 15.58 -20.58
CA LYS A 131 38.21 14.93 -21.15
C LYS A 131 39.35 14.86 -20.15
N LYS A 132 39.53 15.89 -19.31
CA LYS A 132 40.52 15.88 -18.22
C LYS A 132 40.17 14.92 -17.07
N SER A 133 38.94 14.41 -17.02
CA SER A 133 38.43 13.66 -15.86
C SER A 133 38.10 12.18 -16.13
N ASP A 134 37.89 11.75 -17.38
CA ASP A 134 37.66 10.34 -17.74
C ASP A 134 38.08 10.03 -19.20
N ASP A 135 38.98 9.04 -19.39
CA ASP A 135 39.53 8.67 -20.70
C ASP A 135 38.53 7.97 -21.62
N LEU A 136 37.43 7.41 -21.09
CA LEU A 136 36.43 6.65 -21.87
C LEU A 136 35.54 7.50 -22.80
N LEU A 137 35.72 8.82 -22.83
CA LEU A 137 34.85 9.74 -23.57
C LEU A 137 35.60 10.50 -24.67
N PHE A 138 36.73 9.95 -25.12
CA PHE A 138 37.62 10.54 -26.10
C PHE A 138 36.93 10.88 -27.43
N ASP A 139 35.94 10.08 -27.84
CA ASP A 139 35.24 10.20 -29.12
C ASP A 139 34.18 11.32 -29.15
N LEU A 140 33.79 11.88 -27.99
CA LEU A 140 32.76 12.93 -27.89
C LEU A 140 33.18 14.28 -28.47
N TYR A 141 34.48 14.52 -28.66
CA TYR A 141 35.00 15.80 -29.14
C TYR A 141 34.73 16.04 -30.63
N HIS A 142 34.33 15.00 -31.36
CA HIS A 142 34.23 15.00 -32.83
C HIS A 142 32.85 14.59 -33.36
N THR A 143 31.88 14.28 -32.49
CA THR A 143 30.54 13.84 -32.90
C THR A 143 29.51 14.95 -32.73
N ASP A 144 28.97 15.46 -33.83
CA ASP A 144 27.72 16.25 -33.86
C ASP A 144 26.47 15.38 -33.57
N ASP A 145 26.67 14.08 -33.42
CA ASP A 145 25.64 13.09 -33.17
C ASP A 145 25.14 13.14 -31.71
N LYS A 146 24.08 13.91 -31.49
CA LYS A 146 23.40 14.06 -30.19
C LYS A 146 22.98 12.72 -29.57
N PRO A 147 22.43 11.74 -30.33
CA PRO A 147 22.26 10.35 -29.90
C PRO A 147 23.52 9.69 -29.30
N TYR A 148 24.67 9.82 -29.95
CA TYR A 148 25.92 9.24 -29.44
C TYR A 148 26.38 9.88 -28.12
N LEU A 149 26.20 11.21 -28.00
CA LEU A 149 26.50 11.93 -26.76
C LEU A 149 25.64 11.46 -25.58
N ILE A 150 24.34 11.24 -25.77
CA ILE A 150 23.48 10.78 -24.68
C ILE A 150 23.81 9.35 -24.26
N ASP A 151 24.12 8.45 -25.20
CA ASP A 151 24.53 7.08 -24.90
C ASP A 151 25.83 7.05 -24.08
N SER A 152 26.81 7.85 -24.50
CA SER A 152 28.09 8.02 -23.79
C SER A 152 27.90 8.57 -22.37
N LEU A 153 27.02 9.56 -22.18
CA LEU A 153 26.71 10.10 -20.84
C LEU A 153 26.02 9.06 -19.94
N ILE A 154 25.17 8.21 -20.51
CA ILE A 154 24.46 7.14 -19.79
C ILE A 154 25.44 6.03 -19.41
N THR A 155 26.26 5.57 -20.35
CA THR A 155 27.32 4.59 -20.09
C THR A 155 28.28 5.07 -19.01
N ASN A 156 28.64 6.36 -19.04
CA ASN A 156 29.41 6.99 -17.96
C ASN A 156 28.66 6.97 -16.62
N CYS A 157 27.35 7.21 -16.59
CA CYS A 157 26.58 7.07 -15.34
C CYS A 157 26.62 5.64 -14.80
N LEU A 158 26.49 4.63 -15.66
CA LEU A 158 26.49 3.23 -15.27
C LEU A 158 27.85 2.79 -14.70
N LYS A 159 28.97 3.23 -15.31
CA LYS A 159 30.34 2.97 -14.83
C LYS A 159 30.55 3.42 -13.37
N TYR A 160 30.00 4.58 -12.98
CA TYR A 160 30.12 5.11 -11.61
C TYR A 160 28.93 4.75 -10.71
N ASN A 161 28.08 3.78 -11.11
CA ASN A 161 26.88 3.36 -10.37
C ASN A 161 25.91 4.52 -10.04
N ASP A 162 25.87 5.55 -10.90
CA ASP A 162 24.97 6.70 -10.78
C ASP A 162 23.64 6.45 -11.51
N ILE A 163 23.05 5.27 -11.32
CA ILE A 163 21.89 4.75 -12.07
C ILE A 163 20.73 5.74 -12.11
N ALA A 164 20.36 6.35 -10.97
CA ALA A 164 19.27 7.32 -10.92
C ALA A 164 19.50 8.55 -11.81
N ASN A 165 20.77 8.96 -11.98
CA ASN A 165 21.10 10.06 -12.86
C ASN A 165 20.99 9.64 -14.33
N ALA A 166 21.44 8.42 -14.67
CA ALA A 166 21.27 7.83 -16.00
C ALA A 166 19.81 7.88 -16.45
N VAL A 167 18.90 7.39 -15.60
CA VAL A 167 17.45 7.36 -15.87
C VAL A 167 16.88 8.77 -16.08
N ASN A 168 17.26 9.72 -15.23
CA ASN A 168 16.75 11.09 -15.35
C ASN A 168 17.24 11.78 -16.62
N LEU A 169 18.51 11.57 -17.00
CA LEU A 169 19.08 12.11 -18.25
C LEU A 169 18.37 11.53 -19.47
N TYR A 170 18.17 10.20 -19.50
CA TYR A 170 17.45 9.51 -20.56
C TYR A 170 16.03 10.05 -20.74
N ILE A 171 15.24 10.09 -19.66
CA ILE A 171 13.86 10.60 -19.69
C ILE A 171 13.85 12.07 -20.14
N TRP A 172 14.76 12.89 -19.62
CA TRP A 172 14.80 14.30 -19.97
C TRP A 172 15.14 14.53 -21.45
N TYR A 173 16.14 13.82 -21.99
CA TYR A 173 16.55 13.91 -23.39
C TYR A 173 15.41 13.58 -24.35
N TYR A 174 14.74 12.43 -24.16
CA TYR A 174 13.60 12.02 -24.99
C TYR A 174 12.30 12.77 -24.69
N THR A 175 12.28 13.63 -23.67
CA THR A 175 11.14 14.51 -23.41
C THR A 175 11.32 15.88 -24.03
N ASN A 176 12.54 16.42 -24.02
CA ASN A 176 12.79 17.84 -24.31
C ASN A 176 13.61 18.08 -25.58
N ILE A 177 14.40 17.10 -26.05
CA ILE A 177 15.32 17.28 -27.18
C ILE A 177 14.94 16.36 -28.33
N ALA A 178 14.90 15.05 -28.10
CA ALA A 178 14.68 14.10 -29.18
C ALA A 178 13.20 14.08 -29.59
N SER A 179 12.96 14.21 -30.89
CA SER A 179 11.66 13.94 -31.53
C SER A 179 11.47 12.46 -31.88
N THR A 180 12.53 11.67 -31.78
CA THR A 180 12.58 10.26 -32.15
C THR A 180 12.06 9.34 -31.04
N VAL A 181 11.76 8.09 -31.40
CA VAL A 181 11.36 7.05 -30.46
C VAL A 181 12.51 6.79 -29.46
N PRO A 182 12.21 6.60 -28.16
CA PRO A 182 13.21 6.27 -27.15
C PRO A 182 14.02 5.01 -27.51
N ASP A 183 15.35 5.08 -27.39
CA ASP A 183 16.24 3.95 -27.69
C ASP A 183 16.15 2.86 -26.62
N LEU A 184 15.74 1.67 -27.06
CA LEU A 184 15.53 0.52 -26.20
C LEU A 184 16.83 -0.13 -25.70
N ASN A 185 17.94 0.00 -26.42
CA ASN A 185 19.22 -0.57 -26.00
C ASN A 185 19.76 0.17 -24.77
N ILE A 186 19.62 1.50 -24.77
CA ILE A 186 19.97 2.35 -23.64
C ILE A 186 19.04 2.07 -22.45
N ALA A 187 17.74 1.87 -22.70
CA ALA A 187 16.81 1.45 -21.64
C ALA A 187 17.19 0.08 -21.05
N ALA A 188 17.57 -0.88 -21.90
CA ALA A 188 17.99 -2.22 -21.48
C ALA A 188 19.26 -2.20 -20.63
N SER A 189 20.27 -1.40 -21.00
CA SER A 189 21.52 -1.28 -20.23
C SER A 189 21.28 -0.71 -18.83
N MET A 190 20.41 0.28 -18.70
CA MET A 190 20.00 0.82 -17.40
C MET A 190 19.22 -0.21 -16.56
N ILE A 191 18.32 -0.97 -17.18
CA ILE A 191 17.54 -2.01 -16.49
C ILE A 191 18.45 -3.15 -16.03
N ASN A 192 19.42 -3.57 -16.84
CA ASN A 192 20.45 -4.53 -16.45
C ASN A 192 21.23 -4.01 -15.23
N ALA A 193 21.68 -2.77 -15.25
CA ALA A 193 22.38 -2.17 -14.12
C ALA A 193 21.52 -2.12 -12.84
N ILE A 194 20.22 -1.83 -12.97
CA ILE A 194 19.27 -1.87 -11.86
C ILE A 194 19.12 -3.30 -11.30
N ALA A 195 18.97 -4.29 -12.18
CA ALA A 195 18.79 -5.69 -11.82
C ALA A 195 19.96 -6.22 -10.98
N PHE A 196 21.19 -5.80 -11.27
CA PHE A 196 22.40 -6.28 -10.58
C PHE A 196 23.03 -5.27 -9.60
N SER A 197 22.37 -4.13 -9.34
CA SER A 197 22.91 -3.13 -8.41
C SER A 197 23.05 -3.66 -6.97
N SER A 198 23.89 -3.03 -6.16
CA SER A 198 24.05 -3.37 -4.73
C SER A 198 22.72 -3.31 -3.95
N PRO A 199 22.47 -4.21 -2.98
CA PRO A 199 21.26 -4.21 -2.15
C PRO A 199 21.01 -2.91 -1.39
N TYR A 200 22.07 -2.17 -1.02
CA TYR A 200 21.97 -0.91 -0.27
C TYR A 200 21.23 0.19 -1.05
N THR A 201 21.18 0.10 -2.38
CA THR A 201 20.52 1.10 -3.24
C THR A 201 19.18 0.64 -3.80
N ASP A 202 18.70 -0.55 -3.43
CA ASP A 202 17.55 -1.18 -4.09
C ASP A 202 16.31 -0.30 -4.12
N ARG A 203 16.06 0.53 -3.10
CA ARG A 203 14.85 1.39 -3.08
C ARG A 203 14.91 2.43 -4.20
N VAL A 204 16.09 3.02 -4.40
CA VAL A 204 16.32 4.01 -5.45
C VAL A 204 16.33 3.32 -6.80
N SER A 205 16.97 2.15 -6.92
CA SER A 205 17.01 1.36 -8.15
C SER A 205 15.61 0.94 -8.62
N LEU A 206 14.76 0.46 -7.70
CA LEU A 206 13.37 0.09 -7.99
C LEU A 206 12.51 1.30 -8.38
N GLN A 207 12.73 2.47 -7.77
CA GLN A 207 12.07 3.70 -8.19
C GLN A 207 12.50 4.13 -9.60
N SER A 208 13.79 4.04 -9.91
CA SER A 208 14.32 4.30 -11.24
C SER A 208 13.76 3.32 -12.28
N PHE A 209 13.61 2.04 -11.94
CA PHE A 209 12.94 1.06 -12.80
C PHE A 209 11.50 1.46 -13.13
N LEU A 210 10.70 1.83 -12.12
CA LEU A 210 9.33 2.30 -12.37
C LEU A 210 9.29 3.53 -13.27
N LEU A 211 10.22 4.47 -13.09
CA LEU A 211 10.28 5.67 -13.94
C LEU A 211 10.54 5.31 -15.40
N ILE A 212 11.47 4.40 -15.69
CA ILE A 212 11.74 3.93 -17.06
C ILE A 212 10.49 3.26 -17.65
N MET A 213 9.93 2.27 -16.95
CA MET A 213 8.81 1.49 -17.47
C MET A 213 7.56 2.35 -17.71
N ASN A 214 7.25 3.28 -16.80
CA ASN A 214 6.16 4.23 -16.97
C ASN A 214 6.39 5.17 -18.15
N PHE A 215 7.62 5.68 -18.31
CA PHE A 215 7.97 6.56 -19.43
C PHE A 215 7.81 5.86 -20.79
N LEU A 216 8.33 4.63 -20.91
CA LEU A 216 8.19 3.82 -22.13
C LEU A 216 6.72 3.51 -22.44
N SER A 217 5.94 3.15 -21.41
CA SER A 217 4.50 2.91 -21.54
C SER A 217 3.72 4.16 -21.99
N GLN A 218 4.02 5.33 -21.43
CA GLN A 218 3.42 6.61 -21.85
C GLN A 218 3.72 6.96 -23.31
N ARG A 219 4.93 6.62 -23.77
CA ARG A 219 5.34 6.76 -25.18
C ARG A 219 4.82 5.63 -26.09
N LYS A 220 4.05 4.69 -25.55
CA LYS A 220 3.52 3.50 -26.24
C LYS A 220 4.61 2.64 -26.89
N VAL A 221 5.79 2.58 -26.26
CA VAL A 221 6.90 1.77 -26.73
C VAL A 221 6.83 0.39 -26.06
N ASN A 222 6.80 -0.66 -26.87
CA ASN A 222 6.74 -2.04 -26.40
C ASN A 222 8.15 -2.52 -25.98
N PHE A 223 8.50 -2.32 -24.72
CA PHE A 223 9.71 -2.88 -24.13
C PHE A 223 9.40 -4.19 -23.40
N ARG A 224 10.14 -5.26 -23.70
CA ARG A 224 9.99 -6.56 -23.05
C ARG A 224 11.17 -6.80 -22.10
N LEU A 225 10.86 -7.18 -20.86
CA LEU A 225 11.87 -7.56 -19.87
C LEU A 225 12.43 -8.93 -20.20
N THR A 226 13.76 -9.09 -20.06
CA THR A 226 14.40 -10.40 -20.09
C THR A 226 14.06 -11.17 -18.81
N GLU A 227 14.07 -12.50 -18.89
CA GLU A 227 13.80 -13.40 -17.76
C GLU A 227 14.75 -13.17 -16.58
N GLN A 228 16.04 -12.95 -16.87
CA GLN A 228 17.05 -12.64 -15.85
C GLN A 228 16.73 -11.32 -15.14
N ASN A 229 16.39 -10.26 -15.88
CA ASN A 229 16.01 -8.97 -15.29
C ASN A 229 14.76 -9.07 -14.45
N ALA A 230 13.73 -9.78 -14.96
CA ALA A 230 12.50 -10.04 -14.22
C ALA A 230 12.79 -10.75 -12.88
N THR A 231 13.64 -11.78 -12.90
CA THR A 231 14.00 -12.58 -11.72
C THR A 231 14.75 -11.75 -10.67
N GLN A 232 15.77 -11.00 -11.09
CA GLN A 232 16.58 -10.20 -10.16
C GLN A 232 15.79 -9.02 -9.58
N ILE A 233 15.02 -8.31 -10.41
CA ILE A 233 14.18 -7.19 -9.96
C ILE A 233 13.08 -7.70 -9.01
N CYS A 234 12.51 -8.87 -9.29
CA CYS A 234 11.56 -9.51 -8.38
C CYS A 234 12.20 -9.88 -7.04
N GLY A 235 13.38 -10.50 -7.05
CA GLY A 235 14.14 -10.81 -5.84
C GLY A 235 14.37 -9.58 -4.97
N LYS A 236 14.76 -8.46 -5.60
CA LYS A 236 14.94 -7.17 -4.93
C LYS A 236 13.66 -6.59 -4.37
N ALA A 237 12.57 -6.61 -5.14
CA ALA A 237 11.29 -6.10 -4.68
C ALA A 237 10.71 -6.94 -3.52
N MET A 238 10.95 -8.25 -3.52
CA MET A 238 10.51 -9.17 -2.46
C MET A 238 11.38 -9.08 -1.19
N SER A 239 12.68 -8.76 -1.32
CA SER A 239 13.58 -8.60 -0.16
C SER A 239 13.32 -7.32 0.63
N GLN A 240 12.73 -6.31 -0.01
CA GLN A 240 12.40 -5.04 0.64
C GLN A 240 11.13 -5.11 1.49
N LEU A 241 11.17 -4.47 2.66
CA LEU A 241 10.01 -4.37 3.55
C LEU A 241 8.93 -3.46 2.95
N ASN A 242 7.86 -4.08 2.47
CA ASN A 242 6.47 -3.58 2.44
C ASN A 242 6.29 -2.10 2.06
N SER A 243 6.52 -1.77 0.78
CA SER A 243 6.20 -0.46 0.21
C SER A 243 5.18 -0.59 -0.94
N THR A 244 4.40 0.46 -1.21
CA THR A 244 3.58 0.57 -2.44
C THR A 244 4.42 0.38 -3.69
N LEU A 245 5.66 0.91 -3.66
CA LEU A 245 6.65 0.80 -4.73
C LEU A 245 6.87 -0.66 -5.14
N ASN A 246 7.09 -1.56 -4.18
CA ASN A 246 7.32 -2.98 -4.48
C ASN A 246 6.14 -3.60 -5.21
N LYS A 247 4.92 -3.24 -4.82
CA LYS A 247 3.70 -3.75 -5.46
C LYS A 247 3.60 -3.29 -6.91
N ASP A 248 3.89 -2.02 -7.17
CA ASP A 248 3.89 -1.47 -8.53
C ASP A 248 4.98 -2.12 -9.40
N VAL A 249 6.18 -2.35 -8.84
CA VAL A 249 7.28 -3.05 -9.54
C VAL A 249 6.88 -4.49 -9.86
N LEU A 250 6.39 -5.23 -8.86
CA LEU A 250 6.04 -6.63 -9.01
C LEU A 250 4.89 -6.81 -10.02
N ASN A 251 3.94 -5.88 -10.07
CA ASN A 251 2.87 -5.91 -11.07
C ASN A 251 3.39 -5.78 -12.51
N ILE A 252 4.51 -5.06 -12.73
CA ILE A 252 5.15 -4.96 -14.05
C ILE A 252 5.85 -6.28 -14.40
N VAL A 253 6.52 -6.91 -13.42
CA VAL A 253 7.16 -8.21 -13.61
C VAL A 253 6.13 -9.32 -13.91
N LEU A 254 4.92 -9.21 -13.34
CA LEU A 254 3.83 -10.15 -13.60
C LEU A 254 3.27 -10.09 -15.03
N ASP A 255 3.49 -9.00 -15.77
CA ASP A 255 2.98 -8.82 -17.14
C ASP A 255 3.97 -9.35 -18.21
N VAL A 256 5.09 -9.96 -17.80
CA VAL A 256 6.06 -10.57 -18.73
C VAL A 256 5.49 -11.88 -19.31
N PRO A 257 5.48 -12.07 -20.64
CA PRO A 257 5.00 -13.32 -21.24
C PRO A 257 5.89 -14.51 -20.83
N PHE A 258 5.30 -15.70 -20.67
CA PHE A 258 5.98 -16.93 -20.27
C PHE A 258 5.39 -18.14 -20.97
N ASP A 259 6.22 -19.17 -21.17
CA ASP A 259 5.80 -20.49 -21.62
C ASP A 259 5.57 -21.44 -20.42
N GLU A 260 4.81 -22.52 -20.62
CA GLU A 260 4.34 -23.40 -19.53
C GLU A 260 5.50 -23.97 -18.68
N ASP A 261 6.69 -24.21 -19.23
CA ASP A 261 7.81 -24.82 -18.49
C ASP A 261 8.84 -23.83 -17.93
N ASN A 262 8.59 -22.52 -18.01
CA ASN A 262 9.66 -21.54 -17.80
C ASN A 262 9.84 -21.06 -16.34
N THR A 263 11.06 -20.63 -15.97
CA THR A 263 11.36 -20.14 -14.61
C THR A 263 10.60 -18.85 -14.29
N VAL A 264 10.26 -18.05 -15.32
CA VAL A 264 9.34 -16.91 -15.25
C VAL A 264 7.96 -17.30 -14.69
N ARG A 265 7.39 -18.46 -15.06
CA ARG A 265 6.09 -18.92 -14.53
C ARG A 265 6.16 -19.12 -13.01
N ASN A 266 7.20 -19.78 -12.55
CA ASN A 266 7.44 -20.00 -11.11
C ASN A 266 7.65 -18.67 -10.38
N LEU A 267 8.37 -17.73 -11.00
CA LEU A 267 8.58 -16.40 -10.46
C LEU A 267 7.26 -15.63 -10.30
N GLN A 268 6.40 -15.66 -11.31
CA GLN A 268 5.10 -14.99 -11.27
C GLN A 268 4.19 -15.57 -10.20
N ILE A 269 4.13 -16.90 -10.10
CA ILE A 269 3.35 -17.57 -9.06
C ILE A 269 3.86 -17.18 -7.67
N ARG A 270 5.19 -17.23 -7.46
CA ARG A 270 5.81 -16.79 -6.18
C ARG A 270 5.50 -15.33 -5.88
N THR A 271 5.59 -14.46 -6.88
CA THR A 271 5.30 -13.03 -6.78
C THR A 271 3.85 -12.79 -6.36
N SER A 272 2.88 -13.34 -7.09
CA SER A 272 1.46 -13.18 -6.78
C SER A 272 1.11 -13.79 -5.43
N TYR A 273 1.71 -14.93 -5.04
CA TYR A 273 1.52 -15.52 -3.71
C TYR A 273 2.06 -14.62 -2.60
N SER A 274 3.21 -13.96 -2.82
CA SER A 274 3.74 -12.96 -1.89
C SER A 274 2.77 -11.78 -1.74
N LEU A 275 2.29 -11.23 -2.86
CA LEU A 275 1.34 -10.12 -2.88
C LEU A 275 0.00 -10.49 -2.20
N ILE A 276 -0.53 -11.71 -2.43
CA ILE A 276 -1.74 -12.20 -1.75
C ILE A 276 -1.52 -12.25 -0.23
N LYS A 277 -0.37 -12.73 0.24
CA LYS A 277 -0.04 -12.78 1.68
C LYS A 277 0.00 -11.37 2.28
N GLU A 278 0.59 -10.40 1.58
CA GLU A 278 0.63 -9.01 2.03
C GLU A 278 -0.75 -8.36 2.07
N ASP A 279 -1.55 -8.51 1.02
CA ASP A 279 -2.90 -7.96 0.96
C ASP A 279 -3.84 -8.63 1.97
N PHE A 280 -3.67 -9.92 2.23
CA PHE A 280 -4.38 -10.63 3.29
C PHE A 280 -4.08 -10.02 4.68
N LYS A 281 -2.81 -9.73 4.99
CA LYS A 281 -2.41 -9.09 6.26
C LYS A 281 -3.01 -7.69 6.41
N ARG A 282 -3.14 -6.94 5.31
CA ARG A 282 -3.73 -5.59 5.30
C ARG A 282 -5.25 -5.58 5.23
N ASN A 283 -5.89 -6.75 5.10
CA ASN A 283 -7.33 -6.88 4.88
C ASN A 283 -7.79 -6.14 3.60
N ASN A 284 -7.04 -6.35 2.51
CA ASN A 284 -7.28 -5.80 1.17
C ASN A 284 -7.83 -6.88 0.21
N PRO A 285 -9.17 -7.00 0.09
CA PRO A 285 -9.82 -8.05 -0.71
C PRO A 285 -9.69 -7.81 -2.22
N ALA A 286 -9.64 -6.55 -2.68
CA ALA A 286 -9.51 -6.19 -4.08
C ALA A 286 -8.13 -6.58 -4.61
N GLY A 287 -7.07 -6.28 -3.85
CA GLY A 287 -5.72 -6.73 -4.16
C GLY A 287 -5.62 -8.26 -4.24
N VAL A 288 -6.18 -8.99 -3.26
CA VAL A 288 -6.23 -10.46 -3.31
C VAL A 288 -6.99 -10.97 -4.54
N LEU A 289 -8.14 -10.37 -4.90
CA LEU A 289 -8.88 -10.75 -6.10
C LEU A 289 -8.08 -10.51 -7.37
N TYR A 290 -7.45 -9.35 -7.47
CA TYR A 290 -6.65 -8.97 -8.63
C TYR A 290 -5.49 -9.96 -8.86
N GLN A 291 -4.73 -10.25 -7.80
CA GLN A 291 -3.60 -11.18 -7.86
C GLN A 291 -4.07 -12.62 -8.06
N TRP A 292 -5.15 -13.04 -7.38
CA TRP A 292 -5.73 -14.36 -7.57
C TRP A 292 -6.15 -14.60 -9.01
N LYS A 293 -6.75 -13.60 -9.68
CA LYS A 293 -7.18 -13.71 -11.07
C LYS A 293 -6.02 -13.75 -12.07
N SER A 294 -4.85 -13.25 -11.70
CA SER A 294 -3.62 -13.49 -12.46
C SER A 294 -3.22 -14.96 -12.36
N VAL A 295 -3.10 -15.53 -11.15
CA VAL A 295 -2.57 -16.89 -10.99
C VAL A 295 -3.57 -18.04 -11.16
N GLN A 296 -4.88 -17.78 -11.11
CA GLN A 296 -5.90 -18.83 -11.02
C GLN A 296 -5.85 -19.87 -12.15
N ASN A 297 -5.46 -19.45 -13.35
CA ASN A 297 -5.44 -20.34 -14.52
C ASN A 297 -4.02 -20.83 -14.86
N HIS A 298 -3.00 -20.50 -14.04
CA HIS A 298 -1.64 -20.97 -14.30
C HIS A 298 -1.52 -22.49 -14.10
N TYR A 299 -2.36 -23.13 -13.30
CA TYR A 299 -2.43 -24.59 -13.22
C TYR A 299 -3.75 -25.10 -13.78
N LYS A 300 -3.70 -26.24 -14.48
CA LYS A 300 -4.89 -26.93 -15.01
C LYS A 300 -5.81 -27.40 -13.87
N SER A 301 -5.23 -27.91 -12.78
CA SER A 301 -5.96 -28.28 -11.56
C SER A 301 -5.77 -27.27 -10.42
N MET A 302 -6.85 -27.02 -9.68
CA MET A 302 -6.85 -26.16 -8.49
C MET A 302 -6.04 -26.76 -7.34
N THR A 303 -5.83 -28.08 -7.34
CA THR A 303 -5.10 -28.81 -6.28
C THR A 303 -3.59 -28.52 -6.30
N ASN A 304 -3.05 -28.08 -7.45
CA ASN A 304 -1.64 -27.72 -7.62
C ASN A 304 -1.28 -26.36 -7.01
N HIS A 305 -2.26 -25.56 -6.59
CA HIS A 305 -2.00 -24.33 -5.85
C HIS A 305 -1.65 -24.63 -4.38
N ASP A 306 -0.85 -23.76 -3.76
CA ASP A 306 -0.57 -23.85 -2.32
C ASP A 306 -1.87 -23.68 -1.52
N SER A 307 -2.25 -24.73 -0.79
CA SER A 307 -3.43 -24.76 0.07
C SER A 307 -3.49 -23.61 1.09
N ARG A 308 -2.34 -23.08 1.53
CA ARG A 308 -2.27 -21.92 2.44
C ARG A 308 -2.72 -20.63 1.76
N ILE A 309 -2.44 -20.48 0.46
CA ILE A 309 -2.91 -19.35 -0.35
C ILE A 309 -4.41 -19.45 -0.58
N LEU A 310 -4.88 -20.64 -1.00
CA LEU A 310 -6.31 -20.92 -1.16
C LEU A 310 -7.10 -20.61 0.12
N TYR A 311 -6.58 -21.05 1.27
CA TYR A 311 -7.11 -20.73 2.59
C TYR A 311 -7.24 -19.22 2.82
N GLN A 312 -6.18 -18.44 2.54
CA GLN A 312 -6.19 -16.99 2.73
C GLN A 312 -7.24 -16.30 1.85
N VAL A 313 -7.31 -16.68 0.57
CA VAL A 313 -8.28 -16.16 -0.40
C VAL A 313 -9.71 -16.46 0.06
N ILE A 314 -10.01 -17.72 0.36
CA ILE A 314 -11.34 -18.16 0.81
C ILE A 314 -11.71 -17.45 2.12
N LYS A 315 -10.81 -17.40 3.09
CA LYS A 315 -11.05 -16.77 4.40
C LYS A 315 -11.36 -15.28 4.26
N LEU A 316 -10.63 -14.55 3.41
CA LEU A 316 -10.84 -13.12 3.20
C LEU A 316 -12.15 -12.85 2.46
N PHE A 317 -12.42 -13.56 1.37
CA PHE A 317 -13.66 -13.41 0.60
C PHE A 317 -14.91 -13.84 1.38
N THR A 318 -14.79 -14.83 2.27
CA THR A 318 -15.88 -15.26 3.15
C THR A 318 -16.32 -14.15 4.12
N LYS A 319 -15.36 -13.35 4.61
CA LYS A 319 -15.66 -12.22 5.51
C LYS A 319 -16.43 -11.10 4.81
N GLN A 320 -16.23 -10.93 3.51
CA GLN A 320 -16.79 -9.80 2.77
C GLN A 320 -17.90 -10.20 1.80
N ARG A 321 -19.12 -9.70 2.04
CA ARG A 321 -20.31 -10.09 1.26
C ARG A 321 -20.15 -9.87 -0.24
N SER A 322 -19.48 -8.81 -0.65
CA SER A 322 -19.26 -8.44 -2.06
C SER A 322 -18.39 -9.44 -2.84
N TYR A 323 -17.50 -10.17 -2.16
CA TYR A 323 -16.55 -11.10 -2.80
C TYR A 323 -16.96 -12.58 -2.73
N ARG A 324 -18.06 -12.90 -2.03
CA ARG A 324 -18.50 -14.30 -1.80
C ARG A 324 -18.73 -15.09 -3.08
N ILE A 325 -19.10 -14.43 -4.18
CA ILE A 325 -19.35 -15.08 -5.46
C ILE A 325 -18.08 -15.70 -6.07
N HIS A 326 -16.93 -15.01 -5.95
CA HIS A 326 -15.64 -15.53 -6.39
C HIS A 326 -15.21 -16.71 -5.52
N CYS A 327 -15.51 -16.65 -4.22
CA CYS A 327 -15.30 -17.80 -3.34
C CYS A 327 -16.13 -19.02 -3.77
N ARG A 328 -17.39 -18.84 -4.21
CA ARG A 328 -18.20 -19.94 -4.77
C ARG A 328 -17.56 -20.55 -6.01
N GLN A 329 -16.99 -19.73 -6.89
CA GLN A 329 -16.31 -20.21 -8.10
C GLN A 329 -15.08 -21.07 -7.76
N ILE A 330 -14.30 -20.67 -6.75
CA ILE A 330 -13.14 -21.46 -6.28
C ILE A 330 -13.63 -22.79 -5.69
N ILE A 331 -14.62 -22.77 -4.79
CA ILE A 331 -15.14 -23.98 -4.13
C ILE A 331 -15.72 -24.97 -5.14
N LYS A 332 -16.40 -24.51 -6.20
CA LYS A 332 -16.94 -25.38 -7.25
C LYS A 332 -15.86 -26.14 -8.03
N LYS A 333 -14.64 -25.61 -8.12
CA LYS A 333 -13.51 -26.21 -8.85
C LYS A 333 -12.60 -27.07 -7.97
N LEU A 334 -12.88 -27.16 -6.65
CA LEU A 334 -12.07 -27.95 -5.73
C LEU A 334 -12.57 -29.39 -5.66
N GLU A 335 -11.64 -30.33 -5.78
CA GLU A 335 -11.91 -31.76 -5.65
C GLU A 335 -12.13 -32.15 -4.17
N PRO A 336 -13.15 -32.99 -3.87
CA PRO A 336 -13.45 -33.47 -2.51
C PRO A 336 -12.25 -34.08 -1.78
N GLU A 337 -11.49 -34.94 -2.45
CA GLU A 337 -10.35 -35.63 -1.88
C GLU A 337 -9.27 -34.68 -1.38
N TYR A 338 -9.06 -33.57 -2.10
CA TYR A 338 -8.06 -32.58 -1.76
C TYR A 338 -8.48 -31.70 -0.57
N TYR A 339 -9.72 -31.17 -0.58
CA TYR A 339 -10.12 -30.21 0.44
C TYR A 339 -10.50 -30.89 1.77
N VAL A 340 -11.05 -32.12 1.75
CA VAL A 340 -11.43 -32.86 2.96
C VAL A 340 -10.20 -33.24 3.78
N ASN A 341 -9.12 -33.64 3.10
CA ASN A 341 -7.89 -34.09 3.76
C ASN A 341 -6.94 -32.94 4.15
N ASN A 342 -7.34 -31.70 3.90
CA ASN A 342 -6.56 -30.52 4.24
C ASN A 342 -7.10 -29.80 5.49
N ALA A 343 -6.28 -29.75 6.54
CA ALA A 343 -6.63 -29.16 7.85
C ALA A 343 -7.03 -27.67 7.81
N LEU A 344 -6.63 -26.91 6.78
CA LEU A 344 -6.94 -25.48 6.65
C LEU A 344 -8.16 -25.24 5.75
N LEU A 345 -8.25 -25.98 4.64
CA LEU A 345 -9.30 -25.79 3.64
C LEU A 345 -10.65 -26.26 4.16
N LEU A 346 -10.74 -27.45 4.77
CA LEU A 346 -12.00 -28.00 5.27
C LEU A 346 -12.72 -27.03 6.24
N PRO A 347 -12.07 -26.52 7.31
CA PRO A 347 -12.70 -25.52 8.18
C PRO A 347 -13.09 -24.24 7.44
N SER A 348 -12.35 -23.84 6.41
CA SER A 348 -12.64 -22.62 5.65
C SER A 348 -13.89 -22.77 4.77
N LEU A 349 -14.07 -23.94 4.15
CA LEU A 349 -15.25 -24.27 3.36
C LEU A 349 -16.50 -24.38 4.25
N ILE A 350 -16.39 -25.03 5.41
CA ILE A 350 -17.50 -25.11 6.38
C ILE A 350 -17.89 -23.71 6.87
N ASN A 351 -16.91 -22.86 7.20
CA ASN A 351 -17.16 -21.47 7.58
C ASN A 351 -17.85 -20.68 6.46
N PHE A 352 -17.49 -20.92 5.20
CA PHE A 352 -18.16 -20.29 4.06
C PHE A 352 -19.62 -20.75 3.93
N ALA A 353 -19.90 -22.05 4.00
CA ALA A 353 -21.26 -22.59 3.97
C ALA A 353 -22.12 -22.01 5.11
N THR A 354 -21.57 -21.97 6.32
CA THR A 354 -22.21 -21.39 7.52
C THR A 354 -22.51 -19.90 7.33
N LYS A 355 -21.54 -19.09 6.86
CA LYS A 355 -21.75 -17.64 6.68
C LYS A 355 -22.65 -17.26 5.51
N THR A 356 -22.80 -18.17 4.54
CA THR A 356 -23.71 -17.98 3.40
C THR A 356 -25.08 -18.59 3.60
N ASN A 357 -25.31 -19.26 4.74
CA ASN A 357 -26.53 -20.01 5.05
C ASN A 357 -26.90 -20.99 3.92
N ASN A 358 -25.90 -21.70 3.39
CA ASN A 358 -26.09 -22.63 2.28
C ASN A 358 -26.11 -24.08 2.80
N LEU A 359 -27.30 -24.54 3.19
CA LEU A 359 -27.51 -25.90 3.70
C LEU A 359 -27.10 -26.98 2.69
N PRO A 360 -27.47 -26.91 1.39
CA PRO A 360 -27.01 -27.90 0.41
C PRO A 360 -25.49 -28.07 0.34
N LEU A 361 -24.74 -26.95 0.40
CA LEU A 361 -23.28 -27.01 0.42
C LEU A 361 -22.75 -27.61 1.73
N ALA A 362 -23.37 -27.28 2.87
CA ALA A 362 -22.99 -27.85 4.15
C ALA A 362 -23.21 -29.37 4.18
N SER A 363 -24.39 -29.85 3.75
CA SER A 363 -24.69 -31.28 3.66
C SER A 363 -23.77 -32.01 2.69
N LYS A 364 -23.43 -31.38 1.56
CA LYS A 364 -22.45 -31.93 0.62
C LYS A 364 -21.07 -32.09 1.28
N ILE A 365 -20.57 -31.06 1.97
CA ILE A 365 -19.27 -31.13 2.67
C ILE A 365 -19.30 -32.24 3.73
N MET A 366 -20.39 -32.38 4.50
CA MET A 366 -20.50 -33.44 5.50
C MET A 366 -20.51 -34.84 4.88
N SER A 367 -21.19 -35.02 3.74
CA SER A 367 -21.15 -36.27 2.98
C SER A 367 -19.75 -36.56 2.42
N ASP A 368 -19.08 -35.54 1.86
CA ASP A 368 -17.72 -35.64 1.33
C ASP A 368 -16.71 -36.00 2.43
N ILE A 369 -16.89 -35.50 3.67
CA ILE A 369 -16.07 -35.93 4.83
C ILE A 369 -16.23 -37.42 5.09
N THR A 370 -17.45 -37.95 5.10
CA THR A 370 -17.70 -39.38 5.35
C THR A 370 -17.11 -40.25 4.24
N LYS A 371 -17.18 -39.80 2.98
CA LYS A 371 -16.77 -40.60 1.81
C LYS A 371 -15.27 -40.54 1.50
N TYR A 372 -14.62 -39.39 1.62
CA TYR A 372 -13.25 -39.15 1.13
C TYR A 372 -12.21 -38.87 2.22
N SER A 373 -12.58 -38.97 3.51
CA SER A 373 -11.63 -38.80 4.61
C SER A 373 -10.69 -40.00 4.72
N ASN A 374 -9.38 -39.73 4.70
CA ASN A 374 -8.38 -40.76 4.99
C ASN A 374 -8.20 -40.97 6.50
N ALA A 375 -7.52 -42.07 6.88
CA ALA A 375 -7.30 -42.43 8.29
C ALA A 375 -6.66 -41.30 9.11
N LYS A 376 -5.70 -40.57 8.53
CA LYS A 376 -5.03 -39.42 9.19
C LYS A 376 -5.99 -38.25 9.42
N THR A 377 -6.88 -37.97 8.48
CA THR A 377 -7.89 -36.92 8.61
C THR A 377 -8.89 -37.27 9.70
N GLN A 378 -9.31 -38.54 9.79
CA GLN A 378 -10.21 -39.00 10.83
C GLN A 378 -9.58 -38.93 12.22
N SER A 379 -8.34 -39.39 12.37
CA SER A 379 -7.65 -39.44 13.66
C SER A 379 -7.14 -38.06 14.15
N CYS A 380 -6.70 -37.18 13.24
CA CYS A 380 -6.09 -35.91 13.62
C CYS A 380 -6.86 -34.65 13.18
N ASN A 381 -7.32 -34.58 11.92
CA ASN A 381 -7.87 -33.32 11.39
C ASN A 381 -9.27 -33.04 11.91
N LEU A 382 -10.14 -34.05 11.99
CA LEU A 382 -11.52 -33.93 12.46
C LEU A 382 -11.60 -33.74 13.98
N THR A 383 -10.68 -34.34 14.72
CA THR A 383 -10.53 -34.20 16.17
C THR A 383 -9.80 -32.91 16.57
N SER A 384 -9.18 -32.21 15.61
CA SER A 384 -8.49 -30.95 15.90
C SER A 384 -9.45 -29.87 16.40
N ARG A 385 -8.98 -29.07 17.35
CA ARG A 385 -9.73 -27.95 17.95
C ARG A 385 -10.30 -27.01 16.88
N LEU A 386 -9.53 -26.67 15.85
CA LEU A 386 -9.98 -25.77 14.78
C LEU A 386 -11.19 -26.32 14.01
N THR A 387 -11.18 -27.62 13.69
CA THR A 387 -12.27 -28.27 12.97
C THR A 387 -13.49 -28.43 13.87
N LEU A 388 -13.31 -28.91 15.11
CA LEU A 388 -14.39 -29.06 16.09
C LEU A 388 -15.09 -27.72 16.36
N SER A 389 -14.36 -26.63 16.61
CA SER A 389 -14.93 -25.29 16.76
C SER A 389 -15.68 -24.81 15.51
N THR A 390 -15.27 -25.27 14.34
CA THR A 390 -15.94 -24.92 13.08
C THR A 390 -17.20 -25.74 12.85
N LEU A 391 -17.19 -27.02 13.19
CA LEU A 391 -18.36 -27.89 13.18
C LEU A 391 -19.38 -27.45 14.22
N LEU A 392 -18.95 -27.06 15.42
CA LEU A 392 -19.83 -26.49 16.44
C LEU A 392 -20.58 -25.27 15.91
N ARG A 393 -19.87 -24.35 15.24
CA ARG A 393 -20.49 -23.18 14.58
C ARG A 393 -21.49 -23.59 13.50
N LEU A 394 -21.19 -24.64 12.74
CA LEU A 394 -22.08 -25.16 11.70
C LEU A 394 -23.38 -25.68 12.31
N HIS A 395 -23.29 -26.60 13.27
CA HIS A 395 -24.45 -27.22 13.93
C HIS A 395 -25.29 -26.18 14.69
N LEU A 396 -24.65 -25.25 15.42
CA LEU A 396 -25.34 -24.12 16.06
C LEU A 396 -26.04 -23.21 15.04
N HIS A 397 -25.49 -23.04 13.83
CA HIS A 397 -26.10 -22.19 12.81
C HIS A 397 -27.35 -22.83 12.20
N PHE A 398 -27.30 -24.14 11.94
CA PHE A 398 -28.37 -24.92 11.32
C PHE A 398 -29.31 -25.58 12.35
N LYS A 399 -29.17 -25.26 13.64
CA LYS A 399 -30.04 -25.71 14.75
C LYS A 399 -30.06 -27.24 14.94
N ASP A 400 -28.93 -27.90 14.70
CA ASP A 400 -28.76 -29.34 14.95
C ASP A 400 -28.31 -29.58 16.40
N SER A 401 -29.26 -29.76 17.31
CA SER A 401 -29.02 -29.97 18.74
C SER A 401 -28.18 -31.23 19.01
N SER A 402 -28.47 -32.32 18.29
CA SER A 402 -27.75 -33.59 18.40
C SER A 402 -26.28 -33.45 18.00
N GLY A 403 -26.02 -32.73 16.89
CA GLY A 403 -24.68 -32.43 16.42
C GLY A 403 -23.90 -31.53 17.39
N VAL A 404 -24.56 -30.53 17.99
CA VAL A 404 -23.94 -29.65 18.99
C VAL A 404 -23.50 -30.45 20.22
N GLU A 405 -24.36 -31.29 20.77
CA GLU A 405 -24.04 -32.09 21.97
C GLU A 405 -22.87 -33.03 21.71
N ARG A 406 -22.88 -33.75 20.58
CA ARG A 406 -21.79 -34.65 20.17
C ARG A 406 -20.46 -33.92 20.06
N ILE A 407 -20.43 -32.77 19.40
CA ILE A 407 -19.20 -31.99 19.22
C ILE A 407 -18.73 -31.39 20.55
N LEU A 408 -19.61 -30.92 21.43
CA LEU A 408 -19.23 -30.43 22.75
C LEU A 408 -18.64 -31.53 23.64
N LYS A 409 -19.23 -32.74 23.63
CA LYS A 409 -18.66 -33.92 24.31
C LYS A 409 -17.26 -34.22 23.79
N GLN A 410 -17.08 -34.20 22.45
CA GLN A 410 -15.79 -34.44 21.82
C GLN A 410 -14.75 -33.35 22.13
N ILE A 411 -15.15 -32.08 22.21
CA ILE A 411 -14.24 -30.99 22.62
C ILE A 411 -13.76 -31.20 24.06
N ARG A 412 -14.66 -31.56 24.98
CA ARG A 412 -14.33 -31.82 26.39
C ARG A 412 -13.41 -33.03 26.54
N SER A 413 -13.65 -34.11 25.80
CA SER A 413 -12.80 -35.31 25.85
C SER A 413 -11.40 -35.07 25.29
N THR A 414 -11.25 -34.17 24.30
CA THR A 414 -10.00 -34.03 23.52
C THR A 414 -9.13 -32.84 23.96
N ASN A 415 -9.73 -31.73 24.39
CA ASN A 415 -9.03 -30.45 24.58
C ASN A 415 -9.15 -29.88 26.01
N SER A 416 -9.73 -30.64 26.96
CA SER A 416 -10.06 -30.30 28.37
C SER A 416 -10.96 -29.07 28.57
N ASP A 417 -10.76 -27.97 27.84
CA ASP A 417 -11.48 -26.70 27.98
C ASP A 417 -12.10 -26.18 26.66
N ILE A 418 -13.25 -25.53 26.80
CA ILE A 418 -13.95 -24.82 25.72
C ILE A 418 -13.16 -23.56 25.33
N SER A 419 -12.98 -23.32 24.04
CA SER A 419 -12.22 -22.14 23.57
C SER A 419 -13.04 -20.85 23.60
N GLY A 420 -12.36 -19.70 23.66
CA GLY A 420 -13.00 -18.39 23.45
C GLY A 420 -13.75 -18.29 22.11
N SER A 421 -13.31 -19.00 21.06
CA SER A 421 -14.05 -19.06 19.79
C SER A 421 -15.32 -19.92 19.84
N ASP A 422 -15.37 -20.93 20.71
CA ASP A 422 -16.55 -21.77 20.92
C ASP A 422 -17.58 -20.99 21.76
N TYR A 423 -17.14 -20.30 22.81
CA TYR A 423 -17.99 -19.37 23.56
C TYR A 423 -18.56 -18.28 22.66
N GLN A 424 -17.75 -17.71 21.76
CA GLN A 424 -18.23 -16.74 20.77
C GLN A 424 -19.33 -17.33 19.87
N ALA A 425 -19.23 -18.60 19.48
CA ALA A 425 -20.22 -19.26 18.64
C ALA A 425 -21.56 -19.43 19.36
N ILE A 426 -21.52 -19.82 20.64
CA ILE A 426 -22.70 -19.96 21.50
C ILE A 426 -23.34 -18.58 21.73
N VAL A 427 -22.55 -17.57 22.09
CA VAL A 427 -23.02 -16.18 22.25
C VAL A 427 -23.65 -15.67 20.95
N LEU A 428 -23.03 -15.93 19.80
CA LEU A 428 -23.60 -15.54 18.51
C LEU A 428 -24.94 -16.22 18.23
N HIS A 429 -25.12 -17.48 18.64
CA HIS A 429 -26.39 -18.19 18.52
C HIS A 429 -27.48 -17.59 19.43
N LEU A 430 -27.16 -17.32 20.69
CA LEU A 430 -28.06 -16.64 21.64
C LEU A 430 -28.48 -15.26 21.14
N LEU A 431 -27.57 -14.50 20.52
CA LEU A 431 -27.88 -13.16 19.98
C LEU A 431 -28.68 -13.17 18.65
N LYS A 432 -29.02 -14.35 18.11
CA LYS A 432 -29.87 -14.45 16.90
C LYS A 432 -31.36 -14.47 17.21
N THR A 433 -31.76 -14.93 18.40
CA THR A 433 -33.17 -15.02 18.81
C THR A 433 -33.75 -13.65 19.14
N ASP A 434 -32.91 -12.64 19.38
CA ASP A 434 -33.27 -11.26 19.71
C ASP A 434 -34.19 -11.12 20.93
N THR A 435 -34.19 -12.12 21.83
CA THR A 435 -34.89 -12.08 23.11
C THR A 435 -34.02 -11.44 24.20
N ASP A 436 -34.66 -10.73 25.13
CA ASP A 436 -33.97 -10.07 26.24
C ASP A 436 -33.30 -11.07 27.20
N GLU A 437 -33.93 -12.22 27.41
CA GLU A 437 -33.38 -13.30 28.23
C GLU A 437 -32.09 -13.87 27.63
N ASP A 438 -32.07 -14.11 26.32
CA ASP A 438 -30.90 -14.69 25.65
C ASP A 438 -29.75 -13.67 25.58
N LEU A 439 -30.05 -12.37 25.50
CA LEU A 439 -29.05 -11.31 25.66
C LEU A 439 -28.41 -11.34 27.06
N LEU A 440 -29.21 -11.45 28.12
CA LEU A 440 -28.69 -11.53 29.49
C LEU A 440 -27.87 -12.81 29.70
N LYS A 441 -28.33 -13.96 29.19
CA LYS A 441 -27.56 -15.22 29.20
C LYS A 441 -26.23 -15.07 28.45
N ALA A 442 -26.23 -14.41 27.29
CA ALA A 442 -25.01 -14.17 26.52
C ALA A 442 -24.01 -13.26 27.27
N VAL A 443 -24.51 -12.22 27.95
CA VAL A 443 -23.68 -11.34 28.79
C VAL A 443 -23.12 -12.08 30.01
N ALA A 444 -23.95 -12.87 30.69
CA ALA A 444 -23.52 -13.69 31.83
C ALA A 444 -22.45 -14.70 31.41
N LEU A 445 -22.64 -15.36 30.26
CA LEU A 445 -21.67 -16.30 29.69
C LEU A 445 -20.35 -15.60 29.31
N ALA A 446 -20.40 -14.39 28.76
CA ALA A 446 -19.18 -13.64 28.45
C ALA A 446 -18.41 -13.24 29.71
N LYS A 447 -19.10 -12.95 30.83
CA LYS A 447 -18.48 -12.58 32.11
C LYS A 447 -17.93 -13.78 32.90
N SER A 448 -18.53 -14.96 32.77
CA SER A 448 -18.08 -16.15 33.49
C SER A 448 -16.77 -16.73 32.94
N VAL A 449 -16.41 -16.41 31.70
CA VAL A 449 -15.17 -16.85 31.05
C VAL A 449 -13.97 -16.05 31.56
N LYS A 450 -12.97 -16.73 32.10
CA LYS A 450 -11.77 -16.10 32.69
C LYS A 450 -10.78 -15.59 31.64
N GLY A 451 -10.14 -14.47 31.93
CA GLY A 451 -9.03 -13.91 31.15
C GLY A 451 -9.39 -13.50 29.72
N LYS A 452 -8.41 -13.53 28.81
CA LYS A 452 -8.58 -13.04 27.42
C LYS A 452 -9.52 -13.88 26.56
N GLN A 453 -10.00 -15.03 27.05
CA GLN A 453 -10.89 -15.90 26.30
C GLN A 453 -12.30 -15.31 26.11
N CYS A 454 -12.71 -14.34 26.94
CA CYS A 454 -14.00 -13.66 26.83
C CYS A 454 -14.04 -12.61 25.70
N PHE A 455 -12.89 -12.10 25.25
CA PHE A 455 -12.79 -10.99 24.30
C PHE A 455 -13.56 -11.20 22.97
N PRO A 456 -13.52 -12.39 22.32
CA PRO A 456 -14.31 -12.62 21.11
C PRO A 456 -15.83 -12.55 21.34
N SER A 457 -16.30 -12.99 22.51
CA SER A 457 -17.71 -12.91 22.91
C SER A 457 -18.12 -11.46 23.18
N ILE A 458 -17.30 -10.70 23.93
CA ILE A 458 -17.49 -9.27 24.18
C ILE A 458 -17.60 -8.51 22.86
N ALA A 459 -16.66 -8.74 21.93
CA ALA A 459 -16.67 -8.10 20.61
C ALA A 459 -17.98 -8.35 19.84
N THR A 460 -18.54 -9.56 19.95
CA THR A 460 -19.79 -9.95 19.28
C THR A 460 -21.00 -9.23 19.87
N ILE A 461 -21.10 -9.20 21.20
CA ILE A 461 -22.17 -8.51 21.94
C ILE A 461 -22.12 -7.01 21.64
N VAL A 462 -20.95 -6.38 21.78
CA VAL A 462 -20.76 -4.96 21.48
C VAL A 462 -21.14 -4.64 20.03
N ASN A 463 -20.71 -5.43 19.05
CA ASN A 463 -21.07 -5.21 17.65
C ASN A 463 -22.58 -5.38 17.36
N LYS A 464 -23.29 -6.26 18.09
CA LYS A 464 -24.74 -6.43 17.98
C LYS A 464 -25.46 -5.22 18.59
N LEU A 465 -25.20 -4.91 19.87
CA LEU A 465 -25.83 -3.80 20.60
C LEU A 465 -25.55 -2.44 19.93
N ALA A 466 -24.29 -2.21 19.53
CA ALA A 466 -23.91 -1.01 18.80
C ALA A 466 -24.60 -0.91 17.42
N GLY A 467 -24.93 -2.06 16.81
CA GLY A 467 -25.74 -2.14 15.61
C GLY A 467 -27.20 -1.77 15.84
N THR A 468 -27.78 -2.20 16.97
CA THR A 468 -29.17 -1.93 17.36
C THR A 468 -29.41 -0.45 17.64
N TYR A 469 -28.45 0.30 18.21
CA TYR A 469 -28.56 1.76 18.36
C TYR A 469 -28.88 2.50 17.06
N LYS A 470 -28.47 1.95 15.91
CA LYS A 470 -28.75 2.55 14.60
C LYS A 470 -30.14 2.25 14.05
N GLN A 471 -30.80 1.21 14.54
CA GLN A 471 -32.04 0.67 13.98
C GLN A 471 -33.25 0.91 14.88
N ALA A 472 -33.04 1.16 16.18
CA ALA A 472 -34.12 1.38 17.13
C ALA A 472 -34.75 2.79 17.00
N LYS A 473 -36.07 2.87 17.22
CA LYS A 473 -36.80 4.15 17.39
C LYS A 473 -36.29 4.96 18.59
N ASN A 474 -35.71 4.29 19.60
CA ASN A 474 -34.99 4.88 20.72
C ASN A 474 -33.47 4.67 20.58
N PRO A 475 -32.73 5.61 19.97
CA PRO A 475 -31.28 5.51 19.76
C PRO A 475 -30.44 5.54 21.05
N ASN A 476 -31.08 5.74 22.21
CA ASN A 476 -30.46 5.88 23.54
C ASN A 476 -31.06 4.88 24.54
N SER A 477 -31.05 3.58 24.23
CA SER A 477 -31.26 2.56 25.26
C SER A 477 -30.14 2.69 26.31
N ILE A 478 -30.46 3.32 27.45
CA ILE A 478 -29.55 3.47 28.60
C ILE A 478 -29.03 2.10 29.03
N ARG A 479 -29.89 1.09 28.95
CA ARG A 479 -29.58 -0.32 29.24
C ARG A 479 -28.49 -0.88 28.33
N ASP A 480 -28.59 -0.72 27.01
CA ASP A 480 -27.57 -1.28 26.11
C ASP A 480 -26.23 -0.58 26.36
N ARG A 481 -26.26 0.73 26.66
CA ARG A 481 -25.05 1.54 26.90
C ARG A 481 -24.33 1.11 28.16
N SER A 482 -25.07 0.83 29.23
CA SER A 482 -24.51 0.30 30.48
C SER A 482 -23.97 -1.12 30.30
N ILE A 483 -24.61 -1.97 29.48
CA ILE A 483 -24.07 -3.30 29.15
C ILE A 483 -22.73 -3.17 28.41
N ILE A 484 -22.65 -2.30 27.39
CA ILE A 484 -21.39 -2.08 26.66
C ILE A 484 -20.30 -1.54 27.61
N GLN A 485 -20.62 -0.53 28.42
CA GLN A 485 -19.68 0.04 29.39
C GLN A 485 -19.12 -1.02 30.33
N ASN A 486 -20.00 -1.83 30.92
CA ASN A 486 -19.60 -2.88 31.86
C ASN A 486 -18.69 -3.93 31.20
N LEU A 487 -18.98 -4.31 29.96
CA LEU A 487 -18.15 -5.27 29.22
C LEU A 487 -16.80 -4.69 28.81
N LEU A 488 -16.76 -3.42 28.38
CA LEU A 488 -15.52 -2.75 27.99
C LEU A 488 -14.63 -2.46 29.21
N ASN A 489 -15.20 -2.04 30.33
CA ASN A 489 -14.46 -1.88 31.59
C ASN A 489 -13.87 -3.22 32.06
N THR A 490 -14.64 -4.31 31.96
CA THR A 490 -14.12 -5.66 32.27
C THR A 490 -12.95 -6.02 31.35
N ALA A 491 -13.05 -5.69 30.05
CA ALA A 491 -11.98 -5.97 29.10
C ALA A 491 -10.74 -5.09 29.33
N ASP A 492 -10.91 -3.84 29.71
CA ASP A 492 -9.84 -2.89 30.04
C ASP A 492 -9.04 -3.36 31.26
N VAL A 493 -9.71 -3.84 32.31
CA VAL A 493 -9.04 -4.44 33.48
C VAL A 493 -8.16 -5.65 33.08
N ILE A 494 -8.59 -6.45 32.11
CA ILE A 494 -7.85 -7.64 31.64
C ILE A 494 -6.71 -7.26 30.66
N ASP A 495 -6.87 -6.19 29.88
CA ASP A 495 -5.87 -5.72 28.90
C ASP A 495 -5.72 -4.18 28.93
N PRO A 496 -5.13 -3.59 30.00
CA PRO A 496 -5.09 -2.13 30.19
C PRO A 496 -4.25 -1.39 29.14
N ARG A 497 -3.38 -2.11 28.43
CA ARG A 497 -2.55 -1.55 27.36
C ARG A 497 -3.22 -1.62 25.99
N HIS A 498 -4.43 -2.17 25.92
CA HIS A 498 -5.19 -2.36 24.69
C HIS A 498 -4.39 -3.06 23.58
N MET A 499 -3.66 -4.13 23.89
CA MET A 499 -2.86 -4.85 22.91
C MET A 499 -3.70 -5.84 22.08
N ASP A 500 -4.84 -6.30 22.60
CA ASP A 500 -5.68 -7.31 21.95
C ASP A 500 -6.44 -6.80 20.70
N LYS A 501 -6.86 -7.72 19.83
CA LYS A 501 -7.67 -7.45 18.63
C LYS A 501 -9.08 -6.97 18.93
N LEU A 502 -9.61 -7.20 20.14
CA LEU A 502 -10.88 -6.65 20.60
C LEU A 502 -10.98 -5.15 20.30
N TRP A 503 -9.95 -4.39 20.68
CA TRP A 503 -9.89 -2.93 20.53
C TRP A 503 -9.88 -2.47 19.06
N ASP A 504 -9.32 -3.29 18.14
CA ASP A 504 -9.41 -3.03 16.70
C ASP A 504 -10.86 -3.11 16.21
N ILE A 505 -11.62 -4.06 16.76
CA ILE A 505 -13.05 -4.28 16.46
C ILE A 505 -13.87 -3.14 17.07
N VAL A 506 -13.64 -2.79 18.33
CA VAL A 506 -14.31 -1.66 19.02
C VAL A 506 -14.15 -0.37 18.22
N ALA A 507 -12.93 -0.02 17.82
CA ALA A 507 -12.67 1.15 16.98
C ALA A 507 -13.44 1.13 15.65
N SER A 508 -13.49 -0.03 14.99
CA SER A 508 -14.22 -0.20 13.72
C SER A 508 -15.74 -0.11 13.90
N VAL A 509 -16.27 -0.68 14.99
CA VAL A 509 -17.69 -0.66 15.33
C VAL A 509 -18.12 0.76 15.71
N TYR A 510 -17.33 1.47 16.52
CA TYR A 510 -17.59 2.85 16.89
C TYR A 510 -17.53 3.80 15.70
N THR A 511 -16.50 3.70 14.85
CA THR A 511 -16.46 4.45 13.57
C THR A 511 -17.73 4.20 12.77
N LYS A 512 -18.16 2.92 12.71
CA LYS A 512 -19.38 2.55 12.04
C LYS A 512 -20.60 3.15 12.73
N THR A 513 -20.70 3.31 14.05
CA THR A 513 -21.87 3.92 14.74
C THR A 513 -22.09 5.38 14.34
N LEU A 514 -21.03 6.14 14.10
CA LEU A 514 -21.09 7.57 13.74
C LEU A 514 -21.59 7.85 12.31
N THR A 515 -21.61 6.86 11.41
CA THR A 515 -22.05 7.07 10.01
C THR A 515 -23.57 7.25 9.85
N THR A 516 -24.00 8.05 8.87
CA THR A 516 -25.40 8.37 8.59
C THR A 516 -25.95 7.67 7.34
N TYR A 517 -25.09 7.15 6.45
CA TYR A 517 -25.52 6.59 5.16
C TYR A 517 -26.51 5.42 5.23
N ARG A 518 -26.62 4.72 6.37
CA ARG A 518 -27.64 3.67 6.57
C ARG A 518 -28.99 4.19 7.07
N LYS A 519 -29.03 5.34 7.74
CA LYS A 519 -30.26 5.90 8.33
C LYS A 519 -31.26 6.30 7.24
N LYS A 520 -30.78 6.98 6.19
CA LYS A 520 -31.61 7.45 5.07
C LYS A 520 -32.04 6.36 4.10
N THR A 521 -31.38 5.21 4.00
CA THR A 521 -31.84 4.13 3.07
C THR A 521 -33.19 3.56 3.49
N ILE A 522 -33.50 3.55 4.79
CA ILE A 522 -34.79 3.11 5.33
C ILE A 522 -35.82 4.25 5.23
N THR A 523 -35.45 5.48 5.59
CA THR A 523 -36.35 6.63 5.52
C THR A 523 -36.71 7.03 4.08
N GLN A 524 -35.79 6.90 3.12
CA GLN A 524 -36.06 7.14 1.68
C GLN A 524 -36.93 6.05 1.04
N MET A 525 -36.95 4.83 1.61
CA MET A 525 -37.93 3.82 1.20
C MET A 525 -39.33 4.09 1.76
N LEU A 526 -39.43 4.77 2.91
CA LEU A 526 -40.70 5.09 3.57
C LEU A 526 -41.25 6.49 3.27
N GLN A 527 -40.43 7.43 2.80
CA GLN A 527 -40.84 8.80 2.49
C GLN A 527 -40.31 9.21 1.12
N LYS A 528 -41.06 8.84 0.07
CA LYS A 528 -41.09 9.62 -1.17
C LYS A 528 -41.79 10.94 -0.85
N GLY A 529 -41.03 12.00 -0.58
CA GLY A 529 -41.65 13.32 -0.38
C GLY A 529 -40.70 14.41 0.08
N ASN A 530 -40.14 14.31 1.29
CA ASN A 530 -39.55 15.49 1.92
C ASN A 530 -38.03 15.41 2.07
N LYS A 531 -37.34 16.27 1.31
CA LYS A 531 -35.90 16.58 1.47
C LYS A 531 -35.69 17.36 2.76
N VAL A 532 -35.61 16.68 3.90
CA VAL A 532 -35.11 17.30 5.13
C VAL A 532 -33.58 17.23 5.12
N ALA A 533 -32.98 18.36 4.75
CA ALA A 533 -31.55 18.63 4.85
C ALA A 533 -31.24 19.24 6.22
N HIS A 534 -31.14 18.41 7.26
CA HIS A 534 -30.50 18.87 8.50
C HIS A 534 -28.98 18.93 8.29
N LYS A 535 -28.45 20.16 8.25
CA LYS A 535 -27.05 20.51 8.50
C LYS A 535 -26.70 20.08 9.94
N THR A 536 -26.37 18.82 10.13
CA THR A 536 -25.50 18.41 11.23
C THR A 536 -24.07 18.59 10.73
N GLU A 537 -23.17 19.11 11.57
CA GLU A 537 -21.73 19.02 11.31
C GLU A 537 -21.44 17.63 10.75
N SER A 538 -20.81 17.58 9.58
CA SER A 538 -20.77 16.34 8.85
C SER A 538 -20.04 15.30 9.70
N SER A 539 -20.77 14.27 10.14
CA SER A 539 -20.25 13.01 10.69
C SER A 539 -18.93 12.59 10.04
N ALA A 540 -18.79 12.85 8.74
CA ALA A 540 -17.60 12.58 7.95
C ALA A 540 -16.35 13.41 8.36
N ASP A 541 -16.49 14.69 8.70
CA ASP A 541 -15.37 15.52 9.16
C ASP A 541 -14.92 15.12 10.57
N LEU A 542 -15.87 14.83 11.46
CA LEU A 542 -15.59 14.28 12.79
C LEU A 542 -14.83 12.96 12.69
N LEU A 543 -15.27 12.06 11.81
CA LEU A 543 -14.59 10.81 11.52
C LEU A 543 -13.16 11.01 11.00
N LYS A 544 -12.94 12.00 10.12
CA LYS A 544 -11.60 12.38 9.67
C LYS A 544 -10.75 12.88 10.83
N TYR A 545 -11.29 13.77 11.66
CA TYR A 545 -10.59 14.32 12.82
C TYR A 545 -10.14 13.21 13.77
N LEU A 546 -11.06 12.30 14.15
CA LEU A 546 -10.75 11.16 15.01
C LEU A 546 -9.69 10.25 14.40
N PHE A 547 -9.76 9.98 13.10
CA PHE A 547 -8.76 9.16 12.41
C PHE A 547 -7.37 9.80 12.46
N ILE A 548 -7.25 11.09 12.13
CA ILE A 548 -5.97 11.81 12.12
C ILE A 548 -5.39 11.90 13.53
N LYS A 549 -6.20 12.30 14.50
CA LYS A 549 -5.82 12.37 15.92
C LYS A 549 -5.27 11.03 16.41
N SER A 550 -5.98 9.96 16.10
CA SER A 550 -5.64 8.59 16.52
C SER A 550 -4.42 8.02 15.79
N CYS A 551 -4.09 8.50 14.59
CA CYS A 551 -2.88 8.07 13.87
C CYS A 551 -1.59 8.53 14.53
N ASN A 552 -1.66 9.63 15.30
CA ASN A 552 -0.51 10.25 15.95
C ASN A 552 -0.29 9.76 17.39
N ARG A 553 -1.14 8.86 17.89
CA ARG A 553 -1.07 8.34 19.26
C ARG A 553 -0.74 6.84 19.28
N PRO A 554 0.01 6.36 20.30
CA PRO A 554 0.27 4.94 20.47
C PRO A 554 -1.02 4.19 20.84
N ALA A 555 -1.06 2.89 20.52
CA ALA A 555 -2.26 2.06 20.74
C ALA A 555 -2.69 1.98 22.22
N CYS A 556 -1.75 2.12 23.15
CA CYS A 556 -2.00 2.10 24.59
C CYS A 556 -2.72 3.35 25.12
N GLU A 557 -2.85 4.41 24.33
CA GLU A 557 -3.61 5.63 24.68
C GLU A 557 -5.02 5.66 24.06
N SER A 558 -5.49 4.52 23.57
CA SER A 558 -6.84 4.42 23.01
C SER A 558 -7.89 4.46 24.11
N THR A 559 -9.04 5.06 23.83
CA THR A 559 -10.16 5.17 24.77
C THR A 559 -10.83 3.80 24.94
N ALA A 560 -10.95 3.33 26.19
CA ALA A 560 -11.57 2.04 26.51
C ALA A 560 -13.08 2.03 26.16
N ASP A 561 -13.84 3.06 26.55
CA ASP A 561 -15.26 3.18 26.23
C ASP A 561 -15.59 4.42 25.37
N PRO A 562 -15.41 4.33 24.04
CA PRO A 562 -15.76 5.44 23.15
C PRO A 562 -17.28 5.66 23.03
N PHE A 563 -18.13 4.73 23.46
CA PHE A 563 -19.59 4.83 23.30
C PHE A 563 -20.24 5.73 24.36
N ASN A 564 -19.65 5.80 25.57
CA ASN A 564 -20.17 6.58 26.69
C ASN A 564 -19.32 7.81 27.04
N THR A 565 -18.27 8.10 26.27
CA THR A 565 -17.47 9.32 26.47
C THR A 565 -18.31 10.56 26.16
N PRO A 566 -18.41 11.56 27.08
CA PRO A 566 -19.30 12.71 26.92
C PRO A 566 -18.89 13.62 25.75
N ASN A 567 -17.59 13.80 25.53
CA ASN A 567 -17.06 14.56 24.42
C ASN A 567 -16.46 13.63 23.35
N THR A 568 -17.07 13.61 22.17
CA THR A 568 -16.59 12.78 21.07
C THR A 568 -15.19 13.19 20.60
N ASN A 569 -14.81 14.46 20.76
CA ASN A 569 -13.50 14.95 20.33
C ASN A 569 -12.33 14.41 21.18
N ASP A 570 -12.60 13.93 22.39
CA ASP A 570 -11.55 13.42 23.29
C ASP A 570 -11.18 11.96 23.01
N ILE A 571 -11.98 11.28 22.20
CA ILE A 571 -11.80 9.86 21.88
C ILE A 571 -10.54 9.62 21.04
N ASN A 572 -9.77 8.60 21.41
CA ASN A 572 -8.67 8.06 20.62
C ASN A 572 -8.99 6.62 20.22
N LEU A 573 -9.02 6.35 18.93
CA LEU A 573 -9.29 5.02 18.38
C LEU A 573 -7.98 4.23 18.28
N LYS A 574 -8.02 2.94 18.61
CA LYS A 574 -6.89 2.05 18.30
C LYS A 574 -6.79 1.85 16.79
N LEU A 575 -5.74 2.37 16.17
CA LEU A 575 -5.47 2.22 14.72
C LEU A 575 -4.26 1.32 14.47
N THR A 576 -4.50 0.13 13.93
CA THR A 576 -3.47 -0.84 13.53
C THR A 576 -3.48 -1.08 12.02
N LYS A 577 -2.48 -1.80 11.50
CA LYS A 577 -2.44 -2.20 10.09
C LYS A 577 -3.67 -3.02 9.65
N ASN A 578 -4.37 -3.66 10.60
CA ASN A 578 -5.49 -4.56 10.33
C ASN A 578 -6.83 -3.82 10.15
N ASN A 579 -7.04 -2.71 10.86
CA ASN A 579 -8.33 -1.99 10.87
C ASN A 579 -8.29 -0.63 10.15
N LYS A 580 -7.11 -0.04 9.90
CA LYS A 580 -6.98 1.24 9.16
C LYS A 580 -7.76 1.25 7.84
N LEU A 581 -7.59 0.24 6.98
CA LEU A 581 -8.33 0.17 5.72
C LEU A 581 -9.84 -0.02 5.91
N VAL A 582 -10.27 -0.74 6.96
CA VAL A 582 -11.70 -0.95 7.26
C VAL A 582 -12.36 0.37 7.66
N ILE A 583 -11.69 1.14 8.51
CA ILE A 583 -12.13 2.45 8.97
C ILE A 583 -12.14 3.43 7.80
N LEU A 584 -11.06 3.53 7.02
CA LEU A 584 -10.98 4.41 5.84
C LEU A 584 -12.09 4.12 4.82
N ARG A 585 -12.40 2.85 4.53
CA ARG A 585 -13.53 2.49 3.65
C ARG A 585 -14.88 2.95 4.21
N THR A 586 -15.04 2.90 5.53
CA THR A 586 -16.26 3.35 6.22
C THR A 586 -16.41 4.87 6.13
N ILE A 587 -15.31 5.62 6.34
CA ILE A 587 -15.28 7.09 6.19
C ILE A 587 -15.52 7.48 4.73
N ALA A 588 -14.87 6.83 3.77
CA ALA A 588 -15.05 7.08 2.34
C ALA A 588 -16.52 6.90 1.92
N LYS A 589 -17.19 5.87 2.44
CA LYS A 589 -18.61 5.63 2.20
C LYS A 589 -19.51 6.72 2.76
N GLU A 590 -19.23 7.20 3.96
CA GLU A 590 -19.95 8.33 4.53
C GLU A 590 -19.69 9.63 3.74
N ALA A 591 -18.43 9.92 3.42
CA ALA A 591 -18.02 11.11 2.66
C ALA A 591 -18.74 11.19 1.31
N ARG A 592 -18.82 10.06 0.58
CA ARG A 592 -19.59 10.01 -0.66
C ARG A 592 -21.08 10.22 -0.42
N PHE A 593 -21.65 9.58 0.60
CA PHE A 593 -23.06 9.70 0.89
C PHE A 593 -23.48 11.15 1.20
N VAL A 594 -22.62 11.89 1.91
CA VAL A 594 -22.80 13.33 2.21
C VAL A 594 -22.29 14.24 1.06
N ASN A 595 -21.87 13.65 -0.06
CA ASN A 595 -21.33 14.35 -1.24
C ASN A 595 -20.10 15.25 -0.97
N LYS A 596 -19.26 14.88 0.01
CA LYS A 596 -18.00 15.56 0.33
C LYS A 596 -16.82 14.98 -0.46
N LEU A 597 -16.65 15.47 -1.69
CA LEU A 597 -15.62 14.96 -2.61
C LEU A 597 -14.18 15.13 -2.08
N HIS A 598 -13.86 16.25 -1.43
CA HIS A 598 -12.51 16.49 -0.88
C HIS A 598 -12.13 15.45 0.19
N LEU A 599 -13.10 15.05 1.02
CA LEU A 599 -12.89 14.05 2.07
C LEU A 599 -12.76 12.64 1.48
N LEU A 600 -13.54 12.35 0.44
CA LEU A 600 -13.38 11.11 -0.32
C LEU A 600 -11.99 11.02 -0.96
N ARG A 601 -11.49 12.10 -1.58
CA ARG A 601 -10.12 12.17 -2.11
C ARG A 601 -9.08 11.94 -1.03
N TRP A 602 -9.24 12.58 0.13
CA TRP A 602 -8.37 12.36 1.28
C TRP A 602 -8.35 10.88 1.69
N CYS A 603 -9.51 10.21 1.79
CA CYS A 603 -9.59 8.79 2.11
C CYS A 603 -8.85 7.92 1.08
N VAL A 604 -8.99 8.23 -0.23
CA VAL A 604 -8.28 7.53 -1.31
C VAL A 604 -6.77 7.67 -1.14
N THR A 605 -6.27 8.89 -0.91
CA THR A 605 -4.85 9.14 -0.66
C THR A 605 -4.34 8.37 0.56
N GLU A 606 -5.09 8.33 1.66
CA GLU A 606 -4.70 7.57 2.86
C GLU A 606 -4.75 6.04 2.63
N MET A 607 -5.68 5.54 1.80
CA MET A 607 -5.69 4.12 1.40
C MET A 607 -4.47 3.76 0.53
N ILE A 608 -4.05 4.66 -0.36
CA ILE A 608 -2.81 4.51 -1.14
C ILE A 608 -1.59 4.49 -0.22
N LYS A 609 -1.50 5.40 0.75
CA LYS A 609 -0.42 5.37 1.77
C LYS A 609 -0.43 4.10 2.62
N ALA A 610 -1.62 3.56 2.92
CA ALA A 610 -1.79 2.27 3.59
C ALA A 610 -1.48 1.06 2.67
N GLY A 611 -1.17 1.31 1.40
CA GLY A 611 -0.64 0.36 0.45
C GLY A 611 -1.66 -0.34 -0.41
N MET A 612 -2.78 0.32 -0.69
CA MET A 612 -3.78 -0.06 -1.67
C MET A 612 -3.67 0.86 -2.89
N PRO A 613 -2.99 0.45 -3.99
CA PRO A 613 -2.83 1.28 -5.18
C PRO A 613 -4.18 1.65 -5.80
N LEU A 614 -4.17 2.71 -6.59
CA LEU A 614 -5.38 3.36 -7.09
C LEU A 614 -6.34 2.41 -7.84
N TYR A 615 -5.80 1.51 -8.66
CA TYR A 615 -6.60 0.54 -9.41
C TYR A 615 -7.33 -0.46 -8.49
N GLU A 616 -6.78 -0.77 -7.31
CA GLU A 616 -7.44 -1.62 -6.31
C GLU A 616 -8.52 -0.87 -5.55
N VAL A 617 -8.27 0.41 -5.25
CA VAL A 617 -9.29 1.29 -4.67
C VAL A 617 -10.48 1.40 -5.63
N GLU A 618 -10.22 1.57 -6.92
CA GLU A 618 -11.27 1.57 -7.95
C GLU A 618 -12.02 0.23 -8.03
N LEU A 619 -11.29 -0.90 -8.03
CA LEU A 619 -11.90 -2.23 -8.03
C LEU A 619 -12.79 -2.47 -6.80
N GLU A 620 -12.27 -2.19 -5.60
CA GLU A 620 -12.98 -2.29 -4.33
C GLU A 620 -14.29 -1.50 -4.39
N TRP A 621 -14.22 -0.26 -4.85
CA TRP A 621 -15.36 0.63 -4.90
C TRP A 621 -16.45 0.11 -5.83
N ASN A 622 -16.05 -0.32 -7.02
CA ASN A 622 -16.96 -0.86 -8.02
C ASN A 622 -17.59 -2.19 -7.56
N VAL A 623 -16.82 -3.09 -6.94
CA VAL A 623 -17.33 -4.35 -6.38
C VAL A 623 -18.22 -4.10 -5.15
N MET A 624 -17.96 -3.08 -4.34
CA MET A 624 -18.81 -2.74 -3.21
C MET A 624 -20.15 -2.15 -3.62
N GLU A 625 -20.22 -1.36 -4.68
CA GLU A 625 -21.41 -0.60 -5.05
C GLU A 625 -22.20 -1.18 -6.22
N LYS A 626 -21.53 -1.59 -7.30
CA LYS A 626 -22.20 -2.05 -8.51
C LYS A 626 -22.47 -3.54 -8.47
N HIS A 627 -23.75 -3.88 -8.57
CA HIS A 627 -24.19 -5.27 -8.62
C HIS A 627 -23.71 -6.02 -9.86
N GLN A 628 -23.61 -5.32 -10.99
CA GLN A 628 -23.04 -5.85 -12.25
C GLN A 628 -21.59 -6.30 -12.01
N MET A 629 -20.75 -5.42 -11.47
CA MET A 629 -19.36 -5.73 -11.13
C MET A 629 -19.22 -6.86 -10.09
N ARG A 630 -20.17 -6.98 -9.16
CA ARG A 630 -20.23 -8.13 -8.24
C ARG A 630 -20.58 -9.43 -8.95
N ARG A 631 -21.39 -9.40 -10.01
CA ARG A 631 -21.87 -10.62 -10.68
C ARG A 631 -20.99 -11.05 -11.85
N CYS A 632 -20.12 -10.18 -12.35
CA CYS A 632 -19.17 -10.51 -13.42
C CYS A 632 -18.22 -11.64 -12.99
N SER A 633 -18.14 -12.68 -13.82
CA SER A 633 -17.09 -13.68 -13.75
C SER A 633 -15.86 -13.15 -14.48
N PHE A 634 -14.90 -12.60 -13.75
CA PHE A 634 -13.60 -12.24 -14.33
C PHE A 634 -12.82 -13.50 -14.67
N THR A 635 -12.35 -13.58 -15.90
CA THR A 635 -11.52 -14.68 -16.41
C THR A 635 -10.04 -14.48 -16.05
N ASP A 636 -9.59 -13.23 -16.01
CA ASP A 636 -8.18 -12.83 -16.01
C ASP A 636 -8.02 -11.36 -15.55
N ARG A 637 -6.77 -10.88 -15.45
CA ARG A 637 -6.46 -9.50 -15.04
C ARG A 637 -6.97 -8.46 -16.05
N HIS A 638 -6.90 -8.74 -17.35
CA HIS A 638 -7.32 -7.79 -18.37
C HIS A 638 -8.84 -7.63 -18.40
N SER A 639 -9.61 -8.71 -18.24
CA SER A 639 -11.08 -8.61 -18.12
C SER A 639 -11.53 -7.75 -16.94
N ILE A 640 -10.81 -7.75 -15.80
CA ILE A 640 -11.11 -6.82 -14.70
C ILE A 640 -10.98 -5.37 -15.18
N THR A 641 -9.85 -5.03 -15.82
CA THR A 641 -9.59 -3.66 -16.29
C THR A 641 -10.56 -3.22 -17.38
N HIS A 642 -10.96 -4.12 -18.29
CA HIS A 642 -11.94 -3.85 -19.33
C HIS A 642 -13.32 -3.57 -18.74
N ASN A 643 -13.80 -4.46 -17.86
CA ASN A 643 -15.09 -4.29 -17.19
C ASN A 643 -15.14 -3.02 -16.32
N LEU A 644 -14.02 -2.63 -15.70
CA LEU A 644 -13.93 -1.33 -14.99
C LEU A 644 -14.02 -0.14 -15.95
N LYS A 645 -13.52 -0.25 -17.18
CA LYS A 645 -13.66 0.80 -18.20
C LYS A 645 -15.11 0.94 -18.67
N GLU A 646 -15.77 -0.17 -18.98
CA GLU A 646 -17.14 -0.20 -19.53
C GLU A 646 -18.21 0.02 -18.47
N HIS A 647 -18.13 -0.71 -17.37
CA HIS A 647 -19.15 -0.78 -16.33
C HIS A 647 -18.73 -0.08 -15.04
N GLY A 648 -17.58 0.58 -14.99
CA GLY A 648 -17.15 1.35 -13.83
C GLY A 648 -18.08 2.52 -13.49
N ILE A 649 -18.05 2.98 -12.24
CA ILE A 649 -18.79 4.18 -11.82
C ILE A 649 -18.13 5.41 -12.46
N LYS A 650 -18.80 6.03 -13.44
CA LYS A 650 -18.31 7.22 -14.16
C LYS A 650 -17.89 8.36 -13.20
N ASN A 651 -18.66 8.58 -12.12
CA ASN A 651 -18.37 9.62 -11.12
C ASN A 651 -17.16 9.33 -10.22
N PHE A 652 -16.68 8.08 -10.13
CA PHE A 652 -15.50 7.77 -9.33
C PHE A 652 -14.22 8.20 -10.08
N LYS A 653 -14.25 8.15 -11.42
CA LYS A 653 -13.16 8.66 -12.27
C LYS A 653 -12.98 10.17 -12.11
N SER A 654 -14.06 10.97 -12.05
CA SER A 654 -13.94 12.43 -11.82
C SER A 654 -13.40 12.81 -10.43
N VAL A 655 -13.63 11.95 -9.42
CA VAL A 655 -13.06 12.12 -8.07
C VAL A 655 -11.55 11.85 -8.06
N ILE A 656 -11.07 10.94 -8.92
CA ILE A 656 -9.69 10.49 -9.01
C ILE A 656 -8.85 11.32 -10.01
N GLN A 657 -9.43 11.76 -11.13
CA GLN A 657 -8.73 12.37 -12.28
C GLN A 657 -8.40 13.87 -12.11
N THR A 658 -8.52 14.42 -10.91
CA THR A 658 -8.26 15.85 -10.62
C THR A 658 -6.92 16.08 -9.91
N ASN A 659 -6.01 15.11 -10.00
CA ASN A 659 -4.62 15.22 -9.53
C ASN A 659 -3.68 15.63 -10.63
#